data_AF-A0A409VKY1-F1
#
_entry.id   AF-A0A409VKY1-F1
#
_cell.length_a   1.000
_cell.length_b   1.000
_cell.length_c   1.000
_cell.angle_alpha   90.00
_cell.angle_beta   90.00
_cell.angle_gamma   90.00
#
_symmetry.space_group_name_H-M   'P 1'
#
loop_
_entity.id
_entity.type
_entity.pdbx_description
1 polymer ?
#
loop_
_entity_poly.entity_id
_entity_poly.type
_entity_poly.pdbx_seq_one_letter_code
_entity_poly.pdbx_strand_id
1 'polypeptide(L)'
;MFSPRFLSLLSASLLISPSLGVTLTSLTQLTSSTFDYIIVGAGTAGLVVANRLTEDPSVSVLVLEAGVSDQGVLAAIAPFLGPTLTPNTPFDWNYSVTPQAALNGRSFAFPRGRMLGGSSSVNYLIHQYGAAADWDRYAKVAGDSSWSWNNMQKYVQKHEKLVPPIDGHNTTGQFIPSLHGFNGEVLTTLPAINQTIDARVMATTGELHSQFPYNEDISGGKQTLLGMGFAQSTAGNGVRSSSSTSYLAQANTRPNLTVVINTTVTKLIQTGTSGSLKAFRSLSATSSPGTASTPAGLAPRTLTARKEIILSAGSFGSIQILQLSGIGDSSYLSSLGIKTLINNPSVGSDMSDHPFLPTIFSVNSNDTFDDILRGNPTVINDVVGQWVASKTGVIANTVVNNMGFFRLPSNSSIFKTVSDPASGPGSPHFELLPTNFFLSPGVATPATGSFFTIVIALISPTSRGSVKIRSTNPFDKPIIDPQYLTTPFDVFALRESVKAAKTFASAKAWSDYIIGPFGELANTSTDDEIDAFVRDTTTTIFHPTGTAAMSSSNSKTGVVNSDLTVKGAAGLRIVDASVFPFVPSSHTQGPTYLLAEHASDIIKSCNYESKMKVSALVSLALISLFSPSLAVTIASTSQLKNPLTYDYIIVGGGNAGLVIASRLTEDPSVTVLVLEAGVSDQGVVAAEAPFLGPTLTPNSPFDWNFTVVPQQGMKGRTFAYPRGHLLGGSSSANYLFHQYGTDEDWNRLAKVSGDSGWAWSNVQKYVQKHEKFVPPVDGHNTAGQFIPSLHGFHGEVSVSLPGFNQTIDSRVLEVTKQLPEFPFNEDTSGGSHSVLGIGFLQSSAGGGVRSSSSTSYLANANNRRGLTVVINAYVTKLVSTGNGQKPGNKAFRSVQFTSSPGTGPAPGGSKSLTATARKEVILSAGSIGTPQILKLSGIGNSAELKSLGINTIVQNTDIGENLSDHTLLPNIFSVKGDLSFDHILRSSSQTQAVLDQWIQNKTGLFANNVVNNFGFARLPSSTLKTLGPDPAAGPKSPHYEMIFSNFYFNPGFSTPSTGSFMTFVTVLISPTSRGTVKLRSNNAFDKPLIDPQYLTTKFDIAAMRESVKAIKRFAGAPAFSDYVIGPFGSPFSTAKTDAQIEDYVRGLTTTIFHPVGTASMSPQNSKTGVVNPDLTVKGIEGLRIVDASVFPFVPSTHTQGPVYLLAERAADLIKQSDKI
;
A
#
# COMPACT_ATOMS: atom_id res chain seq x y z
N MET A 1 -20.57 -4.28 56.87
CA MET A 1 -19.12 -4.54 56.83
C MET A 1 -18.88 -5.70 55.87
N PHE A 2 -18.33 -5.46 54.68
CA PHE A 2 -17.93 -6.53 53.75
C PHE A 2 -16.44 -6.35 53.40
N SER A 3 -15.74 -7.49 53.31
CA SER A 3 -14.28 -7.61 53.34
C SER A 3 -13.58 -7.06 52.08
N PRO A 4 -12.33 -6.54 52.19
CA PRO A 4 -11.57 -5.93 51.07
C PRO A 4 -11.23 -6.89 49.92
N ARG A 5 -11.47 -8.21 50.08
CA ARG A 5 -11.26 -9.20 49.01
C ARG A 5 -12.40 -9.30 48.01
N PHE A 6 -13.56 -8.70 48.28
CA PHE A 6 -14.70 -8.72 47.35
C PHE A 6 -14.68 -7.56 46.32
N LEU A 7 -13.97 -6.46 46.60
CA LEU A 7 -13.79 -5.35 45.64
C LEU A 7 -12.64 -5.58 44.63
N SER A 8 -11.68 -6.46 44.94
CA SER A 8 -10.57 -6.76 44.01
C SER A 8 -10.96 -7.73 42.89
N LEU A 9 -12.08 -8.46 43.01
CA LEU A 9 -12.60 -9.37 41.98
C LEU A 9 -13.60 -8.70 41.02
N LEU A 10 -14.27 -7.61 41.44
CA LEU A 10 -15.12 -6.79 40.54
C LEU A 10 -14.33 -5.80 39.66
N SER A 11 -13.07 -5.51 40.03
CA SER A 11 -12.21 -4.57 39.30
C SER A 11 -11.42 -5.23 38.15
N ALA A 12 -11.39 -6.57 38.09
CA ALA A 12 -10.63 -7.33 37.10
C ALA A 12 -11.48 -7.81 35.89
N SER A 13 -12.80 -7.60 35.93
CA SER A 13 -13.76 -8.14 34.95
C SER A 13 -14.37 -7.10 34.00
N LEU A 14 -13.95 -5.82 34.09
CA LEU A 14 -14.47 -4.72 33.26
C LEU A 14 -13.51 -4.23 32.14
N LEU A 15 -12.41 -4.95 31.88
CA LEU A 15 -11.34 -4.58 30.95
C LEU A 15 -11.33 -5.35 29.60
N ILE A 16 -12.43 -5.99 29.21
CA ILE A 16 -12.47 -6.71 27.92
C ILE A 16 -13.10 -5.80 26.86
N SER A 17 -12.25 -4.99 26.23
CA SER A 17 -12.52 -4.34 24.95
C SER A 17 -12.72 -5.41 23.85
N PRO A 18 -13.71 -5.28 22.97
CA PRO A 18 -13.86 -6.16 21.81
C PRO A 18 -12.91 -5.66 20.74
N SER A 19 -11.68 -6.15 20.80
CA SER A 19 -10.64 -5.99 19.78
C SER A 19 -11.23 -6.23 18.39
N LEU A 20 -11.01 -5.33 17.44
CA LEU A 20 -11.15 -5.67 16.01
C LEU A 20 -10.17 -6.77 15.64
N GLY A 21 -10.27 -7.30 14.42
CA GLY A 21 -9.17 -8.08 13.90
C GLY A 21 -7.92 -7.20 13.86
N VAL A 22 -6.89 -7.54 14.62
CA VAL A 22 -5.68 -6.71 14.68
C VAL A 22 -4.56 -7.42 13.94
N THR A 23 -4.02 -6.76 12.91
CA THR A 23 -2.70 -7.11 12.37
C THR A 23 -1.66 -6.38 13.23
N LEU A 24 -0.96 -7.15 14.05
CA LEU A 24 0.08 -6.69 14.96
C LEU A 24 1.43 -6.76 14.26
N THR A 25 2.23 -5.71 14.41
CA THR A 25 3.58 -5.60 13.83
C THR A 25 4.64 -6.29 14.69
N SER A 26 4.29 -6.73 15.90
CA SER A 26 5.20 -7.44 16.79
C SER A 26 4.47 -8.40 17.72
N LEU A 27 5.11 -9.54 18.00
CA LEU A 27 4.67 -10.53 19.01
C LEU A 27 4.49 -9.96 20.42
N THR A 28 5.18 -8.85 20.73
CA THR A 28 5.05 -8.15 22.03
C THR A 28 3.70 -7.48 22.22
N GLN A 29 3.02 -7.11 21.13
CA GLN A 29 1.71 -6.48 21.16
C GLN A 29 0.57 -7.48 21.41
N LEU A 30 0.85 -8.78 21.25
CA LEU A 30 -0.15 -9.83 21.41
C LEU A 30 -0.46 -10.00 22.91
N THR A 31 -1.69 -9.73 23.34
CA THR A 31 -2.06 -9.80 24.77
C THR A 31 -2.46 -11.21 25.22
N SER A 32 -3.17 -11.95 24.36
CA SER A 32 -3.55 -13.35 24.64
C SER A 32 -2.46 -14.33 24.26
N SER A 33 -2.25 -15.37 25.08
CA SER A 33 -1.44 -16.52 24.71
C SER A 33 -2.27 -17.70 24.20
N THR A 34 -3.60 -17.59 24.18
CA THR A 34 -4.50 -18.73 23.90
C THR A 34 -5.63 -18.37 22.93
N PHE A 35 -5.83 -19.22 21.92
CA PHE A 35 -6.83 -19.08 20.84
C PHE A 35 -7.51 -20.42 20.57
N ASP A 36 -8.62 -20.49 19.83
CA ASP A 36 -9.18 -21.79 19.43
C ASP A 36 -8.28 -22.47 18.40
N TYR A 37 -7.85 -21.71 17.40
CA TYR A 37 -6.90 -22.14 16.39
C TYR A 37 -5.69 -21.22 16.34
N ILE A 38 -4.52 -21.80 16.10
CA ILE A 38 -3.33 -21.04 15.71
C ILE A 38 -2.90 -21.53 14.32
N ILE A 39 -2.89 -20.63 13.35
CA ILE A 39 -2.45 -20.86 11.98
C ILE A 39 -1.02 -20.33 11.83
N VAL A 40 -0.12 -21.17 11.35
CA VAL A 40 1.29 -20.82 11.15
C VAL A 40 1.54 -20.58 9.67
N GLY A 41 1.74 -19.32 9.30
CA GLY A 41 1.90 -18.85 7.92
C GLY A 41 0.62 -18.18 7.39
N ALA A 42 0.72 -16.90 7.05
CA ALA A 42 -0.33 -16.12 6.39
C ALA A 42 -0.23 -16.25 4.85
N GLY A 43 0.06 -17.46 4.37
CA GLY A 43 0.25 -17.75 2.94
C GLY A 43 -1.05 -17.99 2.17
N THR A 44 -0.93 -18.58 0.98
CA THR A 44 -2.04 -18.89 0.07
C THR A 44 -3.17 -19.66 0.77
N ALA A 45 -2.85 -20.74 1.49
CA ALA A 45 -3.84 -21.55 2.19
C ALA A 45 -4.21 -20.99 3.58
N GLY A 46 -3.23 -20.51 4.35
CA GLY A 46 -3.43 -20.11 5.74
C GLY A 46 -4.48 -19.01 5.91
N LEU A 47 -4.50 -18.03 5.01
CA LEU A 47 -5.49 -16.94 5.07
C LEU A 47 -6.89 -17.36 4.61
N VAL A 48 -7.01 -18.38 3.77
CA VAL A 48 -8.31 -18.99 3.44
C VAL A 48 -8.90 -19.63 4.70
N VAL A 49 -8.11 -20.48 5.37
CA VAL A 49 -8.54 -21.15 6.60
C VAL A 49 -8.86 -20.13 7.69
N ALA A 50 -8.02 -19.11 7.87
CA ALA A 50 -8.25 -18.04 8.84
C ALA A 50 -9.57 -17.31 8.58
N ASN A 51 -9.83 -16.92 7.33
CA ASN A 51 -11.08 -16.30 6.94
C ASN A 51 -12.25 -17.26 7.21
N ARG A 52 -12.23 -18.48 6.67
CA ARG A 52 -13.38 -19.39 6.80
C ARG A 52 -13.69 -19.76 8.23
N LEU A 53 -12.69 -20.01 9.08
CA LEU A 53 -12.93 -20.36 10.49
C LEU A 53 -13.51 -19.18 11.29
N THR A 54 -13.09 -17.95 10.99
CA THR A 54 -13.56 -16.75 11.71
C THR A 54 -14.93 -16.25 11.26
N GLU A 55 -15.55 -16.86 10.25
CA GLU A 55 -16.96 -16.66 9.94
C GLU A 55 -17.87 -17.04 11.12
N ASP A 56 -17.45 -17.99 11.97
CA ASP A 56 -18.09 -18.25 13.26
C ASP A 56 -17.51 -17.30 14.31
N PRO A 57 -18.28 -16.31 14.83
CA PRO A 57 -17.79 -15.32 15.78
C PRO A 57 -17.37 -15.93 17.13
N SER A 58 -17.76 -17.18 17.43
CA SER A 58 -17.35 -17.90 18.64
C SER A 58 -15.97 -18.56 18.52
N VAL A 59 -15.37 -18.56 17.32
CA VAL A 59 -14.08 -19.19 17.04
C VAL A 59 -13.00 -18.13 16.94
N SER A 60 -12.07 -18.13 17.90
CA SER A 60 -10.90 -17.25 17.88
C SER A 60 -9.72 -17.88 17.15
N VAL A 61 -9.11 -17.14 16.23
CA VAL A 61 -8.00 -17.59 15.38
C VAL A 61 -6.84 -16.62 15.51
N LEU A 62 -5.65 -17.15 15.75
CA LEU A 62 -4.38 -16.43 15.64
C LEU A 62 -3.65 -16.88 14.38
N VAL A 63 -3.18 -15.95 13.55
CA VAL A 63 -2.29 -16.20 12.41
C VAL A 63 -0.91 -15.61 12.74
N LEU A 64 0.14 -16.41 12.58
CA LEU A 64 1.52 -15.98 12.77
C LEU A 64 2.25 -16.00 11.43
N GLU A 65 2.75 -14.83 11.01
CA GLU A 65 3.49 -14.65 9.76
C GLU A 65 4.92 -14.17 10.05
N ALA A 66 5.91 -14.85 9.47
CA ALA A 66 7.32 -14.52 9.66
C ALA A 66 7.76 -13.29 8.85
N GLY A 67 7.02 -12.96 7.80
CA GLY A 67 7.24 -11.85 6.90
C GLY A 67 6.59 -10.55 7.33
N VAL A 68 6.74 -9.56 6.47
CA VAL A 68 6.18 -8.21 6.60
C VAL A 68 4.76 -8.11 5.99
N SER A 69 4.14 -6.94 6.12
CA SER A 69 2.90 -6.62 5.39
C SER A 69 3.15 -6.53 3.88
N ASP A 70 2.13 -6.85 3.07
CA ASP A 70 2.12 -6.66 1.61
C ASP A 70 1.57 -5.29 1.17
N GLN A 71 1.03 -4.52 2.10
CA GLN A 71 0.51 -3.18 1.84
C GLN A 71 1.60 -2.21 1.40
N GLY A 72 1.30 -1.38 0.38
CA GLY A 72 2.23 -0.36 -0.13
C GLY A 72 3.37 -0.89 -1.01
N VAL A 73 3.50 -2.20 -1.18
CA VAL A 73 4.56 -2.82 -2.00
C VAL A 73 4.14 -2.85 -3.47
N LEU A 74 4.59 -1.88 -4.28
CA LEU A 74 4.19 -1.75 -5.69
C LEU A 74 4.30 -3.06 -6.48
N ALA A 75 5.42 -3.78 -6.34
CA ALA A 75 5.64 -5.04 -7.04
C ALA A 75 4.71 -6.18 -6.58
N ALA A 76 4.14 -6.10 -5.38
CA ALA A 76 3.10 -7.02 -4.92
C ALA A 76 1.71 -6.64 -5.47
N ILE A 77 1.54 -5.42 -5.99
CA ILE A 77 0.26 -4.91 -6.49
C ILE A 77 0.18 -4.99 -8.03
N ALA A 78 1.23 -4.54 -8.73
CA ALA A 78 1.31 -4.58 -10.19
C ALA A 78 1.70 -5.99 -10.68
N PRO A 79 0.82 -6.71 -11.41
CA PRO A 79 1.03 -8.11 -11.76
C PRO A 79 2.40 -8.45 -12.37
N PHE A 80 2.85 -7.71 -13.38
CA PHE A 80 4.10 -7.99 -14.10
C PHE A 80 5.36 -7.84 -13.23
N LEU A 81 5.28 -7.04 -12.16
CA LEU A 81 6.41 -6.76 -11.28
C LEU A 81 6.55 -7.77 -10.13
N GLY A 82 5.55 -8.62 -9.89
CA GLY A 82 5.61 -9.69 -8.88
C GLY A 82 6.92 -10.48 -8.83
N PRO A 83 7.41 -10.98 -9.98
CA PRO A 83 8.68 -11.69 -10.04
C PRO A 83 9.86 -10.93 -9.43
N THR A 84 9.88 -9.59 -9.49
CA THR A 84 11.03 -8.80 -8.99
C THR A 84 11.13 -8.77 -7.47
N LEU A 85 10.11 -9.26 -6.74
CA LEU A 85 10.17 -9.42 -5.29
C LEU A 85 11.05 -10.60 -4.87
N THR A 86 11.46 -11.46 -5.80
CA THR A 86 12.26 -12.65 -5.48
C THR A 86 13.23 -12.99 -6.62
N PRO A 87 14.31 -13.74 -6.35
CA PRO A 87 14.85 -14.09 -5.04
C PRO A 87 15.70 -12.96 -4.46
N ASN A 88 16.30 -13.19 -3.28
CA ASN A 88 17.33 -12.31 -2.68
C ASN A 88 16.81 -10.94 -2.23
N THR A 89 15.59 -10.90 -1.68
CA THR A 89 15.00 -9.68 -1.11
C THR A 89 14.52 -9.94 0.33
N PRO A 90 14.13 -8.89 1.08
CA PRO A 90 13.46 -9.05 2.38
C PRO A 90 12.09 -9.74 2.30
N PHE A 91 11.47 -9.77 1.12
CA PHE A 91 10.17 -10.41 0.86
C PHE A 91 10.29 -11.90 0.50
N ASP A 92 11.52 -12.42 0.42
CA ASP A 92 11.83 -13.82 0.16
C ASP A 92 12.41 -14.49 1.42
N TRP A 93 12.13 -15.77 1.59
CA TRP A 93 12.88 -16.63 2.52
C TRP A 93 14.32 -16.88 2.08
N ASN A 94 14.64 -16.63 0.81
CA ASN A 94 15.97 -16.72 0.22
C ASN A 94 16.53 -18.15 0.30
N TYR A 95 15.67 -19.15 0.10
CA TYR A 95 16.10 -20.54 0.05
C TYR A 95 16.87 -20.85 -1.24
N SER A 96 17.62 -21.95 -1.21
CA SER A 96 18.32 -22.50 -2.36
C SER A 96 18.26 -24.02 -2.33
N VAL A 97 18.38 -24.65 -3.49
CA VAL A 97 18.56 -26.11 -3.57
C VAL A 97 19.99 -26.51 -3.21
N THR A 98 20.19 -27.73 -2.74
CA THR A 98 21.53 -28.35 -2.70
C THR A 98 22.10 -28.49 -4.11
N PRO A 99 23.43 -28.65 -4.27
CA PRO A 99 24.02 -29.06 -5.53
C PRO A 99 23.31 -30.28 -6.11
N GLN A 100 22.75 -30.15 -7.31
CA GLN A 100 21.96 -31.19 -7.96
C GLN A 100 22.89 -32.00 -8.87
N ALA A 101 23.17 -33.27 -8.50
CA ALA A 101 24.14 -34.10 -9.22
C ALA A 101 23.79 -34.29 -10.71
N ALA A 102 22.50 -34.53 -11.00
CA ALA A 102 22.01 -34.69 -12.37
C ALA A 102 21.92 -33.37 -13.16
N LEU A 103 22.12 -32.22 -12.52
CA LEU A 103 22.23 -30.89 -13.14
C LEU A 103 23.65 -30.33 -13.05
N ASN A 104 24.65 -31.21 -13.18
CA ASN A 104 26.08 -30.87 -13.19
C ASN A 104 26.54 -30.11 -11.92
N GLY A 105 25.95 -30.46 -10.77
CA GLY A 105 26.31 -29.87 -9.48
C GLY A 105 25.80 -28.45 -9.25
N ARG A 106 24.95 -27.91 -10.13
CA ARG A 106 24.39 -26.57 -9.97
C ARG A 106 23.52 -26.47 -8.71
N SER A 107 23.57 -25.30 -8.09
CA SER A 107 22.69 -24.86 -7.01
C SER A 107 22.12 -23.49 -7.38
N PHE A 108 20.84 -23.27 -7.11
CA PHE A 108 20.12 -22.05 -7.48
C PHE A 108 19.07 -21.69 -6.44
N ALA A 109 18.55 -20.47 -6.53
CA ALA A 109 17.53 -19.96 -5.62
C ALA A 109 16.19 -20.73 -5.75
N PHE A 110 15.51 -20.91 -4.63
CA PHE A 110 14.18 -21.53 -4.55
C PHE A 110 13.23 -20.60 -3.78
N PRO A 111 12.85 -19.45 -4.37
CA PRO A 111 12.17 -18.38 -3.68
C PRO A 111 10.83 -18.81 -3.07
N ARG A 112 10.52 -18.20 -1.92
CA ARG A 112 9.24 -18.31 -1.21
C ARG A 112 8.86 -16.96 -0.63
N GLY A 113 7.65 -16.48 -0.94
CA GLY A 113 7.13 -15.25 -0.37
C GLY A 113 7.11 -15.30 1.16
N ARG A 114 7.73 -14.30 1.78
CA ARG A 114 7.85 -14.06 3.21
C ARG A 114 7.18 -12.73 3.54
N MET A 115 5.85 -12.72 3.43
CA MET A 115 4.98 -11.57 3.68
C MET A 115 3.53 -12.04 3.81
N LEU A 116 2.61 -11.13 4.18
CA LEU A 116 1.17 -11.42 4.09
C LEU A 116 0.77 -11.84 2.66
N GLY A 117 -0.01 -12.92 2.58
CA GLY A 117 -0.35 -13.60 1.32
C GLY A 117 0.71 -14.63 0.88
N GLY A 118 1.89 -14.64 1.51
CA GLY A 118 2.99 -15.55 1.25
C GLY A 118 3.36 -15.57 -0.23
N SER A 119 3.46 -16.77 -0.81
CA SER A 119 3.83 -16.92 -2.22
C SER A 119 2.76 -16.37 -3.19
N SER A 120 1.49 -16.24 -2.79
CA SER A 120 0.47 -15.61 -3.67
C SER A 120 0.68 -14.11 -3.90
N SER A 121 1.49 -13.46 -3.05
CA SER A 121 1.85 -12.03 -3.18
C SER A 121 3.09 -11.80 -4.06
N VAL A 122 3.84 -12.85 -4.41
CA VAL A 122 5.08 -12.76 -5.22
C VAL A 122 5.07 -13.62 -6.48
N ASN A 123 4.13 -14.57 -6.60
CA ASN A 123 4.06 -15.48 -7.75
C ASN A 123 3.68 -14.77 -9.06
N TYR A 124 3.65 -15.55 -10.14
CA TYR A 124 3.38 -15.07 -11.50
C TYR A 124 1.90 -15.16 -11.86
N LEU A 125 1.01 -15.21 -10.86
CA LEU A 125 -0.45 -15.11 -10.97
C LEU A 125 -1.19 -16.18 -11.79
N ILE A 126 -0.54 -17.06 -12.57
CA ILE A 126 -1.22 -18.08 -13.38
C ILE A 126 -2.17 -18.94 -12.53
N HIS A 127 -3.41 -19.11 -12.98
CA HIS A 127 -4.49 -19.72 -12.22
C HIS A 127 -5.16 -20.85 -13.00
N GLN A 128 -5.22 -22.03 -12.38
CA GLN A 128 -5.75 -23.29 -12.90
C GLN A 128 -6.17 -24.19 -11.73
N TYR A 129 -6.91 -25.26 -11.99
CA TYR A 129 -7.32 -26.24 -10.95
C TYR A 129 -6.62 -27.60 -11.07
N GLY A 130 -5.92 -27.87 -12.18
CA GLY A 130 -5.36 -29.18 -12.51
C GLY A 130 -6.39 -30.13 -13.14
N ALA A 131 -5.93 -31.31 -13.57
CA ALA A 131 -6.82 -32.28 -14.23
C ALA A 131 -7.75 -32.94 -13.21
N ALA A 132 -8.98 -33.33 -13.60
CA ALA A 132 -9.85 -34.13 -12.73
C ALA A 132 -9.16 -35.41 -12.23
N ALA A 133 -8.33 -36.03 -13.07
CA ALA A 133 -7.56 -37.22 -12.73
C ALA A 133 -6.53 -36.99 -11.60
N ASP A 134 -6.05 -35.76 -11.39
CA ASP A 134 -5.19 -35.45 -10.24
C ASP A 134 -5.96 -35.56 -8.94
N TRP A 135 -7.13 -34.92 -8.88
CA TRP A 135 -8.04 -34.96 -7.74
C TRP A 135 -8.57 -36.36 -7.45
N ASP A 136 -8.92 -37.12 -8.48
CA ASP A 136 -9.35 -38.51 -8.31
C ASP A 136 -8.20 -39.42 -7.84
N ARG A 137 -6.96 -39.15 -8.31
CA ARG A 137 -5.76 -39.81 -7.80
C ARG A 137 -5.51 -39.47 -6.34
N TYR A 138 -5.69 -38.22 -5.94
CA TYR A 138 -5.61 -37.77 -4.54
C TYR A 138 -6.65 -38.47 -3.67
N ALA A 139 -7.91 -38.53 -4.11
CA ALA A 139 -8.98 -39.24 -3.43
C ALA A 139 -8.67 -40.72 -3.22
N LYS A 140 -8.12 -41.38 -4.25
CA LYS A 140 -7.70 -42.78 -4.17
C LYS A 140 -6.57 -43.00 -3.15
N VAL A 141 -5.55 -42.14 -3.15
CA VAL A 141 -4.41 -42.23 -2.23
C VAL A 141 -4.82 -41.94 -0.78
N ALA A 142 -5.69 -40.96 -0.59
CA ALA A 142 -6.28 -40.61 0.69
C ALA A 142 -7.31 -41.65 1.16
N GLY A 143 -7.85 -42.46 0.27
CA GLY A 143 -8.99 -43.34 0.56
C GLY A 143 -10.26 -42.56 0.91
N ASP A 144 -10.41 -41.35 0.36
CA ASP A 144 -11.49 -40.43 0.66
C ASP A 144 -12.00 -39.73 -0.61
N SER A 145 -13.22 -40.09 -1.01
CA SER A 145 -13.87 -39.56 -2.20
C SER A 145 -14.18 -38.06 -2.13
N SER A 146 -14.13 -37.44 -0.95
CA SER A 146 -14.34 -36.00 -0.77
C SER A 146 -13.36 -35.15 -1.58
N TRP A 147 -12.16 -35.69 -1.86
CA TRP A 147 -11.12 -35.09 -2.68
C TRP A 147 -11.30 -35.29 -4.19
N SER A 148 -12.26 -36.13 -4.63
CA SER A 148 -12.50 -36.36 -6.07
C SER A 148 -12.95 -35.08 -6.75
N TRP A 149 -12.67 -34.94 -8.05
CA TRP A 149 -12.98 -33.70 -8.77
C TRP A 149 -14.46 -33.32 -8.69
N ASN A 150 -15.35 -34.32 -8.75
CA ASN A 150 -16.80 -34.12 -8.63
C ASN A 150 -17.19 -33.40 -7.32
N ASN A 151 -16.44 -33.62 -6.24
CA ASN A 151 -16.69 -33.00 -4.94
C ASN A 151 -15.90 -31.70 -4.76
N MET A 152 -14.77 -31.55 -5.45
CA MET A 152 -13.92 -30.36 -5.38
C MET A 152 -14.41 -29.20 -6.25
N GLN A 153 -15.10 -29.47 -7.37
CA GLN A 153 -15.55 -28.44 -8.32
C GLN A 153 -16.42 -27.34 -7.67
N LYS A 154 -17.15 -27.65 -6.59
CA LYS A 154 -17.96 -26.64 -5.87
C LYS A 154 -17.11 -25.53 -5.24
N TYR A 155 -15.85 -25.82 -4.92
CA TYR A 155 -14.94 -24.83 -4.34
C TYR A 155 -14.38 -23.89 -5.40
N VAL A 156 -14.44 -24.22 -6.69
CA VAL A 156 -14.15 -23.27 -7.78
C VAL A 156 -15.06 -22.05 -7.63
N GLN A 157 -16.37 -22.26 -7.49
CA GLN A 157 -17.36 -21.19 -7.32
C GLN A 157 -17.15 -20.36 -6.04
N LYS A 158 -16.62 -20.98 -4.98
CA LYS A 158 -16.41 -20.33 -3.68
C LYS A 158 -15.13 -19.49 -3.66
N HIS A 159 -14.12 -19.96 -4.37
CA HIS A 159 -12.81 -19.33 -4.43
C HIS A 159 -12.75 -18.25 -5.52
N GLU A 160 -13.24 -18.55 -6.72
CA GLU A 160 -12.96 -17.75 -7.91
C GLU A 160 -14.06 -16.73 -8.22
N LYS A 161 -13.61 -15.55 -8.65
CA LYS A 161 -14.42 -14.53 -9.28
C LYS A 161 -13.73 -14.04 -10.55
N LEU A 162 -14.08 -14.65 -11.68
CA LEU A 162 -13.64 -14.22 -12.99
C LEU A 162 -14.26 -12.86 -13.33
N VAL A 163 -13.41 -11.89 -13.64
CA VAL A 163 -13.77 -10.53 -14.03
C VAL A 163 -13.26 -10.23 -15.44
N PRO A 164 -13.86 -9.25 -16.14
CA PRO A 164 -13.36 -8.83 -17.45
C PRO A 164 -11.92 -8.32 -17.39
N PRO A 165 -11.11 -8.53 -18.45
CA PRO A 165 -9.79 -7.93 -18.57
C PRO A 165 -9.90 -6.40 -18.61
N ILE A 166 -8.88 -5.73 -18.06
CA ILE A 166 -8.91 -4.28 -17.83
C ILE A 166 -8.90 -3.46 -19.13
N ASP A 167 -8.39 -4.02 -20.23
CA ASP A 167 -8.45 -3.39 -21.56
C ASP A 167 -9.82 -3.55 -22.24
N GLY A 168 -10.71 -4.36 -21.68
CA GLY A 168 -12.07 -4.59 -22.19
C GLY A 168 -12.13 -5.31 -23.53
N HIS A 169 -11.09 -6.04 -23.93
CA HIS A 169 -11.12 -6.78 -25.19
C HIS A 169 -12.17 -7.90 -25.20
N ASN A 170 -12.58 -8.32 -26.40
CA ASN A 170 -13.54 -9.40 -26.55
C ASN A 170 -12.90 -10.75 -26.19
N THR A 171 -13.39 -11.37 -25.12
CA THR A 171 -12.92 -12.65 -24.61
C THR A 171 -13.69 -13.86 -25.14
N THR A 172 -14.57 -13.67 -26.12
CA THR A 172 -15.34 -14.76 -26.73
C THR A 172 -14.39 -15.82 -27.30
N GLY A 173 -14.60 -17.06 -26.87
CA GLY A 173 -13.78 -18.19 -27.32
C GLY A 173 -12.37 -18.18 -26.75
N GLN A 174 -12.11 -17.53 -25.59
CA GLN A 174 -10.83 -17.61 -24.87
C GLN A 174 -10.93 -18.36 -23.52
N PHE A 175 -12.15 -18.69 -23.10
CA PHE A 175 -12.48 -19.46 -21.90
C PHE A 175 -13.93 -19.95 -22.00
N ILE A 176 -14.31 -20.95 -21.20
CA ILE A 176 -15.67 -21.49 -21.16
C ILE A 176 -16.36 -21.02 -19.86
N PRO A 177 -17.31 -20.06 -19.92
CA PRO A 177 -17.89 -19.46 -18.71
C PRO A 177 -18.48 -20.44 -17.68
N SER A 178 -19.06 -21.56 -18.13
CA SER A 178 -19.67 -22.54 -17.23
C SER A 178 -18.66 -23.29 -16.33
N LEU A 179 -17.36 -23.18 -16.61
CA LEU A 179 -16.30 -23.82 -15.82
C LEU A 179 -15.79 -22.95 -14.66
N HIS A 180 -16.13 -21.66 -14.66
CA HIS A 180 -15.55 -20.65 -13.76
C HIS A 180 -16.52 -20.15 -12.69
N GLY A 181 -15.94 -19.65 -11.59
CA GLY A 181 -16.65 -18.89 -10.56
C GLY A 181 -16.77 -17.40 -10.90
N PHE A 182 -17.90 -16.78 -10.54
CA PHE A 182 -18.13 -15.34 -10.72
C PHE A 182 -18.41 -14.58 -9.42
N ASN A 183 -18.41 -15.29 -8.29
CA ASN A 183 -18.86 -14.77 -7.00
C ASN A 183 -17.91 -15.08 -5.83
N GLY A 184 -16.79 -15.77 -6.08
CA GLY A 184 -15.79 -16.10 -5.06
C GLY A 184 -14.94 -14.91 -4.62
N GLU A 185 -13.95 -15.21 -3.79
CA GLU A 185 -13.14 -14.19 -3.12
C GLU A 185 -11.99 -13.65 -3.97
N VAL A 186 -11.36 -14.52 -4.76
CA VAL A 186 -10.16 -14.21 -5.54
C VAL A 186 -10.57 -13.77 -6.94
N LEU A 187 -10.18 -12.56 -7.30
CA LEU A 187 -10.38 -12.08 -8.66
C LEU A 187 -9.47 -12.84 -9.61
N THR A 188 -10.05 -13.38 -10.68
CA THR A 188 -9.32 -13.94 -11.81
C THR A 188 -9.66 -13.17 -13.08
N THR A 189 -8.76 -13.16 -14.05
CA THR A 189 -8.95 -12.49 -15.34
C THR A 189 -8.14 -13.18 -16.43
N LEU A 190 -8.62 -13.06 -17.66
CA LEU A 190 -7.83 -13.25 -18.88
C LEU A 190 -6.77 -12.14 -19.02
N PRO A 191 -5.79 -12.27 -19.95
CA PRO A 191 -4.68 -11.33 -20.06
C PRO A 191 -5.13 -9.87 -20.15
N ALA A 192 -4.39 -8.98 -19.49
CA ALA A 192 -4.77 -7.59 -19.34
C ALA A 192 -4.56 -6.75 -20.62
N ILE A 193 -3.78 -7.27 -21.57
CA ILE A 193 -3.50 -6.70 -22.89
C ILE A 193 -3.37 -7.83 -23.91
N ASN A 194 -3.72 -7.55 -25.16
CA ASN A 194 -3.29 -8.38 -26.30
C ASN A 194 -1.83 -8.05 -26.67
N GLN A 195 -1.00 -9.07 -26.85
CA GLN A 195 0.38 -8.94 -27.33
C GLN A 195 0.46 -9.28 -28.82
N THR A 196 1.50 -8.77 -29.49
CA THR A 196 1.77 -9.09 -30.90
C THR A 196 2.03 -10.57 -31.14
N ILE A 197 2.51 -11.30 -30.13
CA ILE A 197 2.75 -12.74 -30.23
C ILE A 197 1.48 -13.59 -30.13
N ASP A 198 0.39 -13.08 -29.55
CA ASP A 198 -0.83 -13.88 -29.28
C ASP A 198 -1.42 -14.45 -30.57
N ALA A 199 -1.51 -13.61 -31.61
CA ALA A 199 -2.00 -14.03 -32.93
C ALA A 199 -1.10 -15.08 -33.58
N ARG A 200 0.22 -15.04 -33.33
CA ARG A 200 1.19 -16.00 -33.85
C ARG A 200 1.08 -17.34 -33.14
N VAL A 201 0.87 -17.33 -31.82
CA VAL A 201 0.56 -18.53 -31.04
C VAL A 201 -0.71 -19.18 -31.58
N MET A 202 -1.81 -18.41 -31.76
CA MET A 202 -3.06 -18.95 -32.30
C MET A 202 -2.93 -19.43 -33.76
N ALA A 203 -2.15 -18.75 -34.59
CA ALA A 203 -1.87 -19.25 -35.94
C ALA A 203 -1.10 -20.57 -35.93
N THR A 204 -0.18 -20.74 -34.97
CA THR A 204 0.57 -22.01 -34.78
C THR A 204 -0.36 -23.15 -34.39
N THR A 205 -1.41 -22.89 -33.59
CA THR A 205 -2.39 -23.95 -33.26
C THR A 205 -3.26 -24.37 -34.44
N GLY A 206 -3.46 -23.48 -35.42
CA GLY A 206 -4.09 -23.81 -36.70
C GLY A 206 -3.15 -24.57 -37.64
N GLU A 207 -1.91 -24.09 -37.79
CA GLU A 207 -0.90 -24.66 -38.70
C GLU A 207 -0.44 -26.06 -38.26
N LEU A 208 -0.14 -26.21 -36.97
CA LEU A 208 0.41 -27.42 -36.37
C LEU A 208 -0.61 -28.08 -35.42
N HIS A 209 -1.89 -28.06 -35.80
CA HIS A 209 -3.01 -28.53 -34.98
C HIS A 209 -2.84 -29.92 -34.37
N SER A 210 -2.20 -30.86 -35.09
CA SER A 210 -1.99 -32.22 -34.59
C SER A 210 -1.02 -32.29 -33.40
N GLN A 211 -0.14 -31.30 -33.24
CA GLN A 211 0.83 -31.22 -32.14
C GLN A 211 0.43 -30.18 -31.10
N PHE A 212 -0.08 -29.03 -31.54
CA PHE A 212 -0.44 -27.89 -30.69
C PHE A 212 -1.91 -27.50 -30.86
N PRO A 213 -2.88 -28.39 -30.60
CA PRO A 213 -4.29 -28.07 -30.81
C PRO A 213 -4.71 -26.89 -29.93
N TYR A 214 -5.63 -26.07 -30.44
CA TYR A 214 -6.24 -25.00 -29.63
C TYR A 214 -7.08 -25.60 -28.50
N ASN A 215 -6.94 -25.05 -27.30
CA ASN A 215 -7.82 -25.34 -26.17
C ASN A 215 -8.48 -24.03 -25.72
N GLU A 216 -9.81 -23.99 -25.81
CA GLU A 216 -10.61 -22.83 -25.41
C GLU A 216 -10.48 -22.54 -23.92
N ASP A 217 -10.27 -23.57 -23.08
CA ASP A 217 -10.14 -23.39 -21.63
C ASP A 217 -9.16 -24.37 -21.01
N ILE A 218 -8.07 -23.82 -20.50
CA ILE A 218 -6.93 -24.55 -19.94
C ILE A 218 -6.93 -24.54 -18.41
N SER A 219 -8.06 -24.19 -17.78
CA SER A 219 -8.19 -24.14 -16.32
C SER A 219 -8.26 -25.53 -15.69
N GLY A 220 -8.71 -26.54 -16.45
CA GLY A 220 -8.72 -27.95 -16.06
C GLY A 220 -10.07 -28.49 -15.59
N GLY A 221 -10.03 -29.42 -14.64
CA GLY A 221 -11.21 -30.16 -14.20
C GLY A 221 -11.59 -31.30 -15.16
N LYS A 222 -12.89 -31.40 -15.50
CA LYS A 222 -13.37 -32.40 -16.47
C LYS A 222 -13.03 -32.03 -17.91
N GLN A 223 -12.80 -30.75 -18.17
CA GLN A 223 -12.27 -30.28 -19.43
C GLN A 223 -10.82 -30.75 -19.56
N THR A 224 -10.42 -31.17 -20.77
CA THR A 224 -9.03 -31.56 -21.00
C THR A 224 -8.12 -30.35 -20.81
N LEU A 225 -6.97 -30.54 -20.17
CA LEU A 225 -5.92 -29.53 -20.12
C LEU A 225 -5.16 -29.42 -21.45
N LEU A 226 -5.19 -30.48 -22.26
CA LEU A 226 -4.29 -30.61 -23.41
C LEU A 226 -4.60 -29.58 -24.49
N GLY A 227 -3.55 -29.02 -25.09
CA GLY A 227 -3.62 -27.97 -26.10
C GLY A 227 -3.15 -26.61 -25.58
N MET A 228 -3.18 -25.62 -26.45
CA MET A 228 -2.70 -24.25 -26.23
C MET A 228 -3.87 -23.27 -26.19
N GLY A 229 -3.93 -22.41 -25.17
CA GLY A 229 -5.03 -21.46 -24.95
C GLY A 229 -4.57 -20.15 -24.31
N PHE A 230 -5.52 -19.37 -23.81
CA PHE A 230 -5.26 -18.14 -23.05
C PHE A 230 -5.14 -18.44 -21.56
N ALA A 231 -4.13 -17.86 -20.91
CA ALA A 231 -3.87 -18.04 -19.50
C ALA A 231 -4.81 -17.17 -18.65
N GLN A 232 -5.43 -17.77 -17.64
CA GLN A 232 -6.11 -17.06 -16.57
C GLN A 232 -5.10 -16.70 -15.47
N SER A 233 -5.30 -15.55 -14.84
CA SER A 233 -4.44 -15.06 -13.77
C SER A 233 -5.24 -14.56 -12.58
N THR A 234 -4.72 -14.68 -11.36
CA THR A 234 -5.29 -14.13 -10.13
C THR A 234 -5.10 -12.61 -10.04
N ALA A 235 -5.73 -11.88 -10.96
CA ALA A 235 -5.74 -10.43 -11.03
C ALA A 235 -7.14 -9.90 -11.33
N GLY A 236 -7.36 -8.61 -11.08
CA GLY A 236 -8.58 -7.92 -11.44
C GLY A 236 -8.38 -6.41 -11.40
N ASN A 237 -9.01 -5.67 -12.30
CA ASN A 237 -8.83 -4.22 -12.44
C ASN A 237 -7.35 -3.78 -12.59
N GLY A 238 -6.54 -4.62 -13.25
CA GLY A 238 -5.11 -4.36 -13.44
C GLY A 238 -4.22 -4.52 -12.19
N VAL A 239 -4.74 -5.11 -11.11
CA VAL A 239 -3.98 -5.35 -9.88
C VAL A 239 -4.02 -6.83 -9.47
N ARG A 240 -3.00 -7.29 -8.74
CA ARG A 240 -2.93 -8.64 -8.17
C ARG A 240 -4.08 -8.92 -7.19
N SER A 241 -4.62 -10.14 -7.23
CA SER A 241 -5.53 -10.74 -6.22
C SER A 241 -4.82 -11.90 -5.50
N SER A 242 -4.17 -11.59 -4.37
CA SER A 242 -3.52 -12.54 -3.46
C SER A 242 -4.46 -13.06 -2.36
N SER A 243 -4.02 -14.02 -1.55
CA SER A 243 -4.84 -14.47 -0.40
C SER A 243 -4.98 -13.40 0.68
N SER A 244 -4.02 -12.47 0.80
CA SER A 244 -4.11 -11.30 1.68
C SER A 244 -5.16 -10.30 1.20
N THR A 245 -5.11 -9.91 -0.06
CA THR A 245 -6.07 -8.94 -0.64
C THR A 245 -7.48 -9.52 -0.79
N SER A 246 -7.60 -10.84 -0.94
CA SER A 246 -8.88 -11.51 -1.16
C SER A 246 -9.52 -12.00 0.15
N TYR A 247 -8.78 -12.77 0.96
CA TYR A 247 -9.33 -13.39 2.17
C TYR A 247 -9.05 -12.58 3.44
N LEU A 248 -7.81 -12.12 3.66
CA LEU A 248 -7.51 -11.37 4.87
C LEU A 248 -8.20 -10.01 4.86
N ALA A 249 -8.20 -9.27 3.76
CA ALA A 249 -8.84 -7.95 3.68
C ALA A 249 -10.32 -7.99 4.13
N GLN A 250 -11.03 -9.08 3.84
CA GLN A 250 -12.40 -9.29 4.30
C GLN A 250 -12.49 -9.66 5.78
N ALA A 251 -11.60 -10.54 6.25
CA ALA A 251 -11.62 -11.07 7.60
C ALA A 251 -10.96 -10.16 8.64
N ASN A 252 -10.11 -9.21 8.24
CA ASN A 252 -9.33 -8.35 9.13
C ASN A 252 -10.21 -7.41 9.99
N THR A 253 -11.50 -7.27 9.66
CA THR A 253 -12.47 -6.54 10.48
C THR A 253 -13.07 -7.38 11.62
N ARG A 254 -12.83 -8.71 11.62
CA ARG A 254 -13.48 -9.65 12.54
C ARG A 254 -12.72 -9.73 13.86
N PRO A 255 -13.39 -9.48 15.01
CA PRO A 255 -12.74 -9.37 16.32
C PRO A 255 -12.08 -10.66 16.82
N ASN A 256 -12.51 -11.78 16.27
CA ASN A 256 -12.06 -13.12 16.56
C ASN A 256 -10.89 -13.58 15.66
N LEU A 257 -10.35 -12.71 14.81
CA LEU A 257 -9.09 -12.93 14.08
C LEU A 257 -7.98 -12.08 14.69
N THR A 258 -6.81 -12.63 14.94
CA THR A 258 -5.61 -11.85 15.24
C THR A 258 -4.51 -12.29 14.29
N VAL A 259 -3.82 -11.35 13.65
CA VAL A 259 -2.69 -11.64 12.77
C VAL A 259 -1.46 -10.98 13.38
N VAL A 260 -0.34 -11.68 13.43
CA VAL A 260 0.92 -11.13 13.91
C VAL A 260 1.98 -11.36 12.84
N ILE A 261 2.46 -10.28 12.25
CA ILE A 261 3.56 -10.31 11.29
C ILE A 261 4.92 -10.25 12.02
N ASN A 262 6.02 -10.33 11.28
CA ASN A 262 7.39 -10.31 11.83
C ASN A 262 7.62 -11.37 12.93
N THR A 263 6.91 -12.51 12.86
CA THR A 263 6.88 -13.53 13.91
C THR A 263 7.13 -14.93 13.34
N THR A 264 8.30 -15.49 13.65
CA THR A 264 8.70 -16.85 13.25
C THR A 264 8.30 -17.85 14.33
N VAL A 265 7.51 -18.85 13.96
CA VAL A 265 7.30 -20.05 14.78
C VAL A 265 8.55 -20.93 14.69
N THR A 266 9.11 -21.29 15.84
CA THR A 266 10.39 -22.01 15.92
C THR A 266 10.23 -23.49 16.21
N LYS A 267 9.18 -23.88 16.96
CA LYS A 267 8.95 -25.27 17.35
C LYS A 267 7.53 -25.48 17.90
N LEU A 268 6.96 -26.67 17.70
CA LEU A 268 5.77 -27.17 18.37
C LEU A 268 6.13 -27.83 19.70
N ILE A 269 5.22 -27.71 20.67
CA ILE A 269 5.41 -28.22 22.03
C ILE A 269 4.36 -29.31 22.27
N GLN A 270 4.83 -30.50 22.65
CA GLN A 270 3.93 -31.56 23.07
C GLN A 270 3.30 -31.19 24.41
N THR A 271 1.98 -31.05 24.43
CA THR A 271 1.20 -30.63 25.61
C THR A 271 0.66 -31.80 26.42
N GLY A 272 0.76 -33.03 25.91
CA GLY A 272 0.28 -34.24 26.59
C GLY A 272 0.04 -35.40 25.63
N THR A 273 -0.98 -36.19 25.91
CA THR A 273 -1.48 -37.28 25.06
C THR A 273 -3.00 -37.22 24.95
N SER A 274 -3.54 -37.74 23.85
CA SER A 274 -4.98 -37.92 23.63
C SER A 274 -5.19 -39.37 23.17
N GLY A 275 -5.52 -40.26 24.11
CA GLY A 275 -5.43 -41.70 23.89
C GLY A 275 -3.97 -42.11 23.59
N SER A 276 -3.75 -42.82 22.47
CA SER A 276 -2.42 -43.21 22.00
C SER A 276 -1.65 -42.10 21.28
N LEU A 277 -2.31 -40.98 20.93
CA LEU A 277 -1.71 -39.90 20.15
C LEU A 277 -0.97 -38.90 21.04
N LYS A 278 0.12 -38.30 20.53
CA LYS A 278 0.81 -37.19 21.19
C LYS A 278 0.07 -35.89 20.91
N ALA A 279 -0.33 -35.16 21.95
CA ALA A 279 -1.06 -33.90 21.78
C ALA A 279 -0.09 -32.74 21.54
N PHE A 280 -0.33 -31.95 20.49
CA PHE A 280 0.43 -30.74 20.16
C PHE A 280 -0.54 -29.57 20.06
N ARG A 281 -0.70 -28.85 21.17
CA ARG A 281 -1.59 -27.68 21.26
C ARG A 281 -0.85 -26.39 21.56
N SER A 282 0.47 -26.44 21.77
CA SER A 282 1.28 -25.25 22.00
C SER A 282 2.43 -25.16 21.02
N LEU A 283 2.91 -23.94 20.75
CA LEU A 283 4.08 -23.67 19.94
C LEU A 283 4.90 -22.54 20.56
N SER A 284 6.18 -22.47 20.18
CA SER A 284 7.09 -21.37 20.49
C SER A 284 7.22 -20.47 19.27
N ALA A 285 7.10 -19.16 19.47
CA ALA A 285 7.27 -18.15 18.43
C ALA A 285 8.17 -17.02 18.94
N THR A 286 8.93 -16.39 18.04
CA THR A 286 9.76 -15.23 18.36
C THR A 286 9.77 -14.24 17.19
N SER A 287 10.28 -13.04 17.44
CA SER A 287 10.46 -12.03 16.39
C SER A 287 11.40 -12.53 15.30
N SER A 288 11.03 -12.26 14.05
CA SER A 288 11.78 -12.76 12.90
C SER A 288 13.07 -11.95 12.68
N PRO A 289 14.23 -12.61 12.51
CA PRO A 289 15.49 -11.93 12.20
C PRO A 289 15.42 -11.15 10.88
N GLY A 290 16.14 -10.03 10.83
CA GLY A 290 16.36 -9.24 9.61
C GLY A 290 15.15 -8.45 9.10
N THR A 291 14.09 -8.32 9.90
CA THR A 291 12.99 -7.40 9.60
C THR A 291 13.20 -6.08 10.33
N ALA A 292 13.08 -4.97 9.59
CA ALA A 292 13.48 -3.62 10.02
C ALA A 292 12.80 -3.07 11.28
N SER A 293 11.77 -3.74 11.79
CA SER A 293 10.89 -3.25 12.85
C SER A 293 11.09 -3.92 14.22
N THR A 294 12.11 -4.78 14.42
CA THR A 294 12.26 -5.51 15.70
C THR A 294 13.67 -5.45 16.29
N PRO A 295 13.83 -5.09 17.58
CA PRO A 295 15.09 -5.25 18.30
C PRO A 295 15.56 -6.70 18.26
N ALA A 296 16.83 -6.93 17.96
CA ALA A 296 17.43 -8.25 18.05
C ALA A 296 17.31 -8.78 19.50
N GLY A 297 16.85 -10.03 19.66
CA GLY A 297 16.97 -10.75 20.94
C GLY A 297 15.72 -10.84 21.83
N LEU A 298 14.49 -10.68 21.31
CA LEU A 298 13.28 -10.97 22.11
C LEU A 298 13.19 -12.47 22.43
N ALA A 299 12.92 -12.78 23.70
CA ALA A 299 12.76 -14.16 24.17
C ALA A 299 11.57 -14.85 23.47
N PRO A 300 11.68 -16.13 23.09
CA PRO A 300 10.57 -16.88 22.53
C PRO A 300 9.37 -16.92 23.48
N ARG A 301 8.16 -16.83 22.91
CA ARG A 301 6.90 -16.89 23.63
C ARG A 301 6.14 -18.15 23.26
N THR A 302 5.59 -18.81 24.28
CA THR A 302 4.70 -19.96 24.10
C THR A 302 3.26 -19.49 23.87
N LEU A 303 2.62 -20.04 22.83
CA LEU A 303 1.23 -19.79 22.45
C LEU A 303 0.48 -21.11 22.34
N THR A 304 -0.81 -21.12 22.68
CA THR A 304 -1.61 -22.35 22.82
C THR A 304 -2.93 -22.27 22.04
N ALA A 305 -3.22 -23.30 21.24
CA ALA A 305 -4.51 -23.51 20.60
C ALA A 305 -5.40 -24.42 21.47
N ARG A 306 -6.64 -24.02 21.75
CA ARG A 306 -7.63 -24.84 22.46
C ARG A 306 -8.04 -26.03 21.60
N LYS A 307 -8.13 -25.86 20.28
CA LYS A 307 -8.57 -26.88 19.33
C LYS A 307 -7.41 -27.41 18.48
N GLU A 308 -6.83 -26.62 17.59
CA GLU A 308 -5.78 -27.13 16.71
C GLU A 308 -4.74 -26.07 16.34
N ILE A 309 -3.49 -26.50 16.23
CA ILE A 309 -2.48 -25.78 15.47
C ILE A 309 -2.57 -26.25 14.02
N ILE A 310 -2.61 -25.30 13.09
CA ILE A 310 -2.70 -25.55 11.65
C ILE A 310 -1.42 -24.99 11.01
N LEU A 311 -0.59 -25.88 10.47
CA LEU A 311 0.59 -25.48 9.72
C LEU A 311 0.17 -25.13 8.29
N SER A 312 0.43 -23.89 7.90
CA SER A 312 0.26 -23.36 6.55
C SER A 312 1.54 -22.65 6.09
N ALA A 313 2.69 -23.16 6.56
CA ALA A 313 4.02 -22.59 6.32
C ALA A 313 4.63 -23.09 5.00
N GLY A 314 3.85 -23.80 4.19
CA GLY A 314 4.22 -24.28 2.87
C GLY A 314 5.12 -25.51 2.91
N SER A 315 5.48 -25.99 1.73
CA SER A 315 6.22 -27.23 1.49
C SER A 315 7.60 -27.31 2.15
N PHE A 316 8.15 -26.18 2.63
CA PHE A 316 9.43 -26.13 3.33
C PHE A 316 9.27 -25.79 4.81
N GLY A 317 8.59 -24.68 5.12
CA GLY A 317 8.44 -24.20 6.50
C GLY A 317 7.71 -25.19 7.40
N SER A 318 6.66 -25.84 6.89
CA SER A 318 5.91 -26.85 7.66
C SER A 318 6.80 -28.03 8.07
N ILE A 319 7.73 -28.44 7.19
CA ILE A 319 8.67 -29.55 7.44
C ILE A 319 9.73 -29.15 8.47
N GLN A 320 10.29 -27.97 8.32
CA GLN A 320 11.28 -27.44 9.26
C GLN A 320 10.70 -27.39 10.67
N ILE A 321 9.47 -26.90 10.82
CA ILE A 321 8.78 -26.85 12.11
C ILE A 321 8.57 -28.26 12.67
N LEU A 322 8.07 -29.22 11.89
CA LEU A 322 7.85 -30.60 12.36
C LEU A 322 9.15 -31.26 12.84
N GLN A 323 10.21 -31.20 12.04
CA GLN A 323 11.50 -31.83 12.35
C GLN A 323 12.15 -31.19 13.58
N LEU A 324 12.15 -29.85 13.68
CA LEU A 324 12.60 -29.14 14.91
C LEU A 324 11.78 -29.55 16.13
N SER A 325 10.53 -29.95 15.94
CA SER A 325 9.60 -30.39 16.98
C SER A 325 9.75 -31.86 17.41
N GLY A 326 10.69 -32.60 16.82
CA GLY A 326 10.85 -34.03 17.08
C GLY A 326 9.85 -34.91 16.33
N ILE A 327 9.24 -34.41 15.25
CA ILE A 327 8.34 -35.17 14.38
C ILE A 327 9.07 -35.37 13.04
N GLY A 328 9.53 -36.58 12.77
CA GLY A 328 10.31 -36.88 11.57
C GLY A 328 11.07 -38.20 11.66
N ASP A 329 12.07 -38.39 10.80
CA ASP A 329 12.94 -39.58 10.82
C ASP A 329 13.78 -39.64 12.10
N SER A 330 13.59 -40.68 12.90
CA SER A 330 14.25 -40.78 14.21
C SER A 330 15.77 -40.83 14.14
N SER A 331 16.33 -41.44 13.08
CA SER A 331 17.78 -41.55 12.93
C SER A 331 18.40 -40.20 12.59
N TYR A 332 17.75 -39.44 11.69
CA TYR A 332 18.20 -38.12 11.29
C TYR A 332 18.03 -37.08 12.41
N LEU A 333 16.90 -37.10 13.12
CA LEU A 333 16.68 -36.17 14.23
C LEU A 333 17.67 -36.42 15.37
N SER A 334 17.97 -37.69 15.67
CA SER A 334 18.93 -38.05 16.72
C SER A 334 20.35 -37.62 16.37
N SER A 335 20.75 -37.64 15.09
CA SER A 335 22.08 -37.17 14.66
C SER A 335 22.27 -35.66 14.86
N LEU A 336 21.19 -34.89 14.96
CA LEU A 336 21.18 -33.47 15.30
C LEU A 336 20.92 -33.20 16.79
N GLY A 337 20.83 -34.25 17.62
CA GLY A 337 20.54 -34.13 19.06
C GLY A 337 19.08 -33.82 19.38
N ILE A 338 18.14 -34.01 18.45
CA ILE A 338 16.72 -33.78 18.67
C ILE A 338 16.05 -35.07 19.14
N LYS A 339 15.43 -35.04 20.33
CA LYS A 339 14.59 -36.12 20.82
C LYS A 339 13.39 -36.32 19.90
N THR A 340 13.28 -37.51 19.31
CA THR A 340 12.12 -37.88 18.50
C THR A 340 10.91 -38.14 19.40
N LEU A 341 9.79 -37.48 19.09
CA LEU A 341 8.49 -37.63 19.74
C LEU A 341 7.54 -38.49 18.91
N ILE A 342 7.58 -38.31 17.59
CA ILE A 342 6.86 -39.13 16.60
C ILE A 342 7.87 -39.50 15.52
N ASN A 343 8.16 -40.79 15.39
CA ASN A 343 8.97 -41.29 14.28
C ASN A 343 8.09 -41.39 13.03
N ASN A 344 8.27 -40.48 12.09
CA ASN A 344 7.63 -40.51 10.78
C ASN A 344 8.65 -40.12 9.70
N PRO A 345 9.31 -41.09 9.05
CA PRO A 345 10.32 -40.81 8.02
C PRO A 345 9.73 -40.22 6.72
N SER A 346 8.40 -40.18 6.56
CA SER A 346 7.77 -39.48 5.44
C SER A 346 7.83 -37.94 5.58
N VAL A 347 8.12 -37.40 6.76
CA VAL A 347 8.20 -35.93 6.97
C VAL A 347 9.38 -35.34 6.21
N GLY A 348 9.07 -34.55 5.19
CA GLY A 348 10.05 -33.94 4.31
C GLY A 348 10.53 -34.85 3.19
N SER A 349 10.01 -36.08 3.08
CA SER A 349 10.34 -37.00 1.99
C SER A 349 9.37 -36.83 0.81
N ASP A 350 9.64 -37.51 -0.31
CA ASP A 350 8.79 -37.55 -1.50
C ASP A 350 8.45 -36.16 -2.10
N MET A 351 9.36 -35.18 -1.92
CA MET A 351 9.20 -33.85 -2.49
C MET A 351 9.07 -33.95 -4.01
N SER A 352 8.05 -33.33 -4.57
CA SER A 352 7.87 -33.15 -6.01
C SER A 352 7.87 -31.67 -6.33
N ASP A 353 8.29 -31.29 -7.53
CA ASP A 353 8.21 -29.93 -8.07
C ASP A 353 8.24 -30.04 -9.60
N HIS A 354 7.81 -29.02 -10.32
CA HIS A 354 7.95 -28.93 -11.78
C HIS A 354 9.33 -28.33 -12.15
N PRO A 355 10.23 -29.10 -12.80
CA PRO A 355 11.42 -28.54 -13.44
C PRO A 355 11.06 -27.49 -14.49
N PHE A 356 11.77 -26.37 -14.47
CA PHE A 356 11.67 -25.26 -15.43
C PHE A 356 12.84 -25.32 -16.41
N LEU A 357 12.61 -25.16 -17.70
CA LEU A 357 13.65 -25.07 -18.71
C LEU A 357 13.32 -23.94 -19.71
N PRO A 358 14.11 -22.86 -19.78
CA PRO A 358 13.89 -21.79 -20.75
C PRO A 358 14.46 -22.19 -22.12
N THR A 359 13.68 -22.04 -23.19
CA THR A 359 14.19 -22.10 -24.57
C THR A 359 14.08 -20.71 -25.20
N ILE A 360 15.22 -20.08 -25.49
CA ILE A 360 15.31 -18.66 -25.80
C ILE A 360 15.70 -18.48 -27.27
N PHE A 361 15.02 -17.58 -27.96
CA PHE A 361 15.24 -17.25 -29.36
C PHE A 361 15.50 -15.75 -29.51
N SER A 362 16.42 -15.38 -30.39
CA SER A 362 16.56 -13.99 -30.83
C SER A 362 15.44 -13.65 -31.80
N VAL A 363 14.88 -12.45 -31.72
CA VAL A 363 13.76 -12.02 -32.57
C VAL A 363 14.01 -10.70 -33.27
N ASN A 364 13.35 -10.55 -34.41
CA ASN A 364 13.32 -9.34 -35.21
C ASN A 364 12.13 -8.47 -34.80
N SER A 365 12.20 -7.89 -33.61
CA SER A 365 11.12 -7.08 -33.04
C SER A 365 11.64 -6.03 -32.06
N ASN A 366 10.95 -4.90 -32.00
CA ASN A 366 11.13 -3.84 -31.00
C ASN A 366 9.96 -3.76 -30.01
N ASP A 367 9.02 -4.71 -30.09
CA ASP A 367 7.82 -4.79 -29.23
C ASP A 367 7.98 -5.82 -28.10
N THR A 368 9.22 -6.24 -27.80
CA THR A 368 9.51 -7.14 -26.69
C THR A 368 9.58 -6.38 -25.36
N PHE A 369 9.37 -7.09 -24.25
CA PHE A 369 9.43 -6.48 -22.91
C PHE A 369 10.83 -6.49 -22.30
N ASP A 370 11.86 -6.77 -23.09
CA ASP A 370 13.24 -6.86 -22.63
C ASP A 370 13.75 -5.56 -21.98
N ASP A 371 13.35 -4.40 -22.51
CA ASP A 371 13.80 -3.11 -21.98
C ASP A 371 13.19 -2.77 -20.61
N ILE A 372 12.02 -3.34 -20.29
CA ILE A 372 11.47 -3.28 -18.92
C ILE A 372 12.40 -4.05 -17.98
N LEU A 373 12.83 -5.26 -18.38
CA LEU A 373 13.70 -6.12 -17.59
C LEU A 373 15.13 -5.61 -17.46
N ARG A 374 15.62 -4.86 -18.46
CA ARG A 374 16.93 -4.18 -18.41
C ARG A 374 16.94 -2.98 -17.46
N GLY A 375 15.80 -2.59 -16.91
CA GLY A 375 15.74 -1.43 -16.04
C GLY A 375 15.78 -0.10 -16.79
N ASN A 376 15.39 -0.04 -18.07
CA ASN A 376 15.42 1.21 -18.84
C ASN A 376 14.51 2.25 -18.15
N PRO A 377 15.07 3.35 -17.58
CA PRO A 377 14.29 4.25 -16.75
C PRO A 377 13.14 4.93 -17.49
N THR A 378 13.31 5.23 -18.78
CA THR A 378 12.27 5.85 -19.61
C THR A 378 11.10 4.89 -19.76
N VAL A 379 11.37 3.66 -20.19
CA VAL A 379 10.35 2.63 -20.39
C VAL A 379 9.66 2.30 -19.07
N ILE A 380 10.41 2.14 -17.97
CA ILE A 380 9.84 1.90 -16.64
C ILE A 380 8.92 3.04 -16.22
N ASN A 381 9.35 4.29 -16.35
CA ASN A 381 8.54 5.44 -15.98
C ASN A 381 7.26 5.53 -16.82
N ASP A 382 7.33 5.19 -18.11
CA ASP A 382 6.17 5.20 -19.00
C ASP A 382 5.16 4.12 -18.60
N VAL A 383 5.60 2.87 -18.41
CA VAL A 383 4.70 1.76 -18.07
C VAL A 383 4.15 1.88 -16.65
N VAL A 384 4.95 2.37 -15.70
CA VAL A 384 4.50 2.68 -14.35
C VAL A 384 3.54 3.87 -14.37
N GLY A 385 3.84 4.92 -15.12
CA GLY A 385 2.98 6.09 -15.27
C GLY A 385 1.60 5.72 -15.84
N GLN A 386 1.58 4.89 -16.89
CA GLN A 386 0.33 4.38 -17.47
C GLN A 386 -0.49 3.58 -16.43
N TRP A 387 0.15 2.67 -15.72
CA TRP A 387 -0.52 1.83 -14.72
C TRP A 387 -0.96 2.62 -13.48
N VAL A 388 -0.19 3.62 -13.04
CA VAL A 388 -0.60 4.52 -11.95
C VAL A 388 -1.83 5.32 -12.37
N ALA A 389 -1.84 5.85 -13.59
CA ALA A 389 -2.92 6.68 -14.09
C ALA A 389 -4.24 5.92 -14.31
N SER A 390 -4.16 4.67 -14.78
CA SER A 390 -5.34 3.96 -15.31
C SER A 390 -5.45 2.48 -14.93
N LYS A 391 -4.42 1.91 -14.29
CA LYS A 391 -4.27 0.46 -14.07
C LYS A 391 -4.26 -0.37 -15.35
N THR A 392 -3.98 0.25 -16.49
CA THR A 392 -3.79 -0.43 -17.78
C THR A 392 -2.31 -0.55 -18.14
N GLY A 393 -2.02 -1.18 -19.28
CA GLY A 393 -0.66 -1.30 -19.83
C GLY A 393 0.03 -2.60 -19.44
N VAL A 394 1.24 -2.78 -19.95
CA VAL A 394 2.00 -4.05 -19.82
C VAL A 394 2.16 -4.50 -18.36
N ILE A 395 2.37 -3.59 -17.41
CA ILE A 395 2.55 -3.99 -16.02
C ILE A 395 1.25 -4.33 -15.28
N ALA A 396 0.08 -4.10 -15.90
CA ALA A 396 -1.20 -4.63 -15.45
C ALA A 396 -1.36 -6.12 -15.78
N ASN A 397 -0.53 -6.63 -16.70
CA ASN A 397 -0.59 -7.99 -17.20
C ASN A 397 0.32 -8.94 -16.41
N THR A 398 0.07 -10.25 -16.51
CA THR A 398 1.03 -11.25 -16.03
C THR A 398 2.14 -11.51 -17.06
N VAL A 399 3.08 -12.41 -16.74
CA VAL A 399 4.27 -12.73 -17.55
C VAL A 399 3.98 -13.51 -18.84
N VAL A 400 2.78 -14.07 -18.98
CA VAL A 400 2.35 -14.88 -20.15
C VAL A 400 0.89 -14.61 -20.51
N ASN A 401 0.60 -14.54 -21.81
CA ASN A 401 -0.78 -14.46 -22.32
C ASN A 401 -1.32 -15.83 -22.71
N ASN A 402 -0.45 -16.69 -23.24
CA ASN A 402 -0.81 -18.01 -23.71
C ASN A 402 0.03 -19.07 -23.03
N MET A 403 -0.55 -20.26 -22.92
CA MET A 403 0.13 -21.42 -22.39
C MET A 403 -0.57 -22.68 -22.89
N GLY A 404 0.15 -23.81 -22.87
CA GLY A 404 -0.41 -25.07 -23.30
C GLY A 404 0.22 -26.28 -22.66
N PHE A 405 -0.54 -27.37 -22.63
CA PHE A 405 -0.19 -28.64 -22.00
C PHE A 405 -0.18 -29.76 -23.01
N PHE A 406 0.86 -30.60 -22.94
CA PHE A 406 1.13 -31.60 -23.98
C PHE A 406 1.59 -32.92 -23.40
N ARG A 407 1.44 -33.96 -24.22
CA ARG A 407 1.82 -35.33 -23.89
C ARG A 407 2.84 -35.84 -24.89
N LEU A 408 3.67 -36.75 -24.40
CA LEU A 408 4.48 -37.61 -25.27
C LEU A 408 3.55 -38.58 -26.01
N PRO A 409 3.86 -38.96 -27.25
CA PRO A 409 3.11 -39.99 -27.96
C PRO A 409 3.02 -41.28 -27.14
N SER A 410 1.85 -41.92 -27.11
CA SER A 410 1.62 -43.15 -26.32
C SER A 410 2.51 -44.33 -26.74
N ASN A 411 3.05 -44.29 -27.96
CA ASN A 411 4.00 -45.25 -28.50
C ASN A 411 5.48 -44.83 -28.33
N SER A 412 5.75 -43.76 -27.56
CA SER A 412 7.12 -43.30 -27.29
C SER A 412 7.97 -44.41 -26.67
N SER A 413 9.25 -44.46 -27.05
CA SER A 413 10.18 -45.52 -26.63
C SER A 413 10.34 -45.62 -25.12
N ILE A 414 10.23 -44.49 -24.41
CA ILE A 414 10.36 -44.43 -22.95
C ILE A 414 9.30 -45.30 -22.24
N PHE A 415 8.09 -45.42 -22.80
CA PHE A 415 7.01 -46.21 -22.19
C PHE A 415 7.20 -47.73 -22.30
N LYS A 416 8.26 -48.19 -22.98
CA LYS A 416 8.69 -49.60 -22.93
C LYS A 416 9.38 -49.95 -21.61
N THR A 417 9.95 -48.97 -20.92
CA THR A 417 10.77 -49.18 -19.71
C THR A 417 10.22 -48.49 -18.48
N VAL A 418 9.33 -47.51 -18.62
CA VAL A 418 8.65 -46.84 -17.51
C VAL A 418 7.13 -46.78 -17.75
N SER A 419 6.36 -46.83 -16.67
CA SER A 419 4.92 -46.52 -16.74
C SER A 419 4.70 -45.03 -16.98
N ASP A 420 3.60 -44.69 -17.67
CA ASP A 420 3.15 -43.30 -17.81
C ASP A 420 2.95 -42.64 -16.42
N PRO A 421 3.69 -41.57 -16.09
CA PRO A 421 3.59 -40.91 -14.79
C PRO A 421 2.49 -39.86 -14.69
N ALA A 422 1.81 -39.51 -15.79
CA ALA A 422 0.66 -38.61 -15.74
C ALA A 422 -0.47 -39.18 -14.86
N SER A 423 -1.31 -38.31 -14.29
CA SER A 423 -2.48 -38.76 -13.51
C SER A 423 -3.51 -39.54 -14.33
N GLY A 424 -3.52 -39.36 -15.65
CA GLY A 424 -4.42 -40.05 -16.57
C GLY A 424 -4.18 -39.63 -18.02
N PRO A 425 -4.89 -40.24 -18.98
CA PRO A 425 -4.67 -40.03 -20.41
C PRO A 425 -4.97 -38.60 -20.90
N GLY A 426 -5.80 -37.85 -20.15
CA GLY A 426 -6.09 -36.44 -20.43
C GLY A 426 -5.19 -35.44 -19.71
N SER A 427 -4.16 -35.92 -18.99
CA SER A 427 -3.24 -35.09 -18.20
C SER A 427 -1.88 -34.94 -18.89
N PRO A 428 -1.21 -33.80 -18.79
CA PRO A 428 0.04 -33.55 -19.51
C PRO A 428 1.27 -34.26 -18.95
N HIS A 429 2.30 -34.38 -19.80
CA HIS A 429 3.68 -34.61 -19.37
C HIS A 429 4.45 -33.30 -19.24
N PHE A 430 4.23 -32.34 -20.14
CA PHE A 430 4.93 -31.06 -20.14
C PHE A 430 4.02 -29.90 -20.53
N GLU A 431 4.50 -28.70 -20.24
CA GLU A 431 3.84 -27.42 -20.50
C GLU A 431 4.75 -26.54 -21.36
N LEU A 432 4.15 -25.74 -22.25
CA LEU A 432 4.82 -24.66 -22.99
C LEU A 432 4.17 -23.31 -22.68
N LEU A 433 5.01 -22.32 -22.42
CA LEU A 433 4.65 -20.96 -21.98
C LEU A 433 5.41 -19.94 -22.85
N PRO A 434 4.88 -19.57 -24.03
CA PRO A 434 5.48 -18.56 -24.89
C PRO A 434 5.38 -17.17 -24.26
N THR A 435 6.49 -16.42 -24.23
CA THR A 435 6.55 -15.05 -23.73
C THR A 435 7.46 -14.16 -24.57
N ASN A 436 7.14 -12.87 -24.64
CA ASN A 436 7.75 -11.91 -25.56
C ASN A 436 8.93 -11.13 -24.95
N PHE A 437 9.76 -11.82 -24.17
CA PHE A 437 10.98 -11.26 -23.56
C PHE A 437 11.90 -12.38 -23.07
N PHE A 438 13.12 -12.01 -22.68
CA PHE A 438 14.09 -12.92 -22.08
C PHE A 438 13.63 -13.36 -20.68
N LEU A 439 13.37 -14.66 -20.53
CA LEU A 439 13.01 -15.24 -19.24
C LEU A 439 13.93 -16.42 -18.89
N SER A 440 14.84 -16.21 -17.94
CA SER A 440 15.67 -17.27 -17.36
C SER A 440 15.95 -16.96 -15.88
N PRO A 441 15.30 -17.66 -14.94
CA PRO A 441 15.43 -17.37 -13.52
C PRO A 441 16.88 -17.39 -13.02
N GLY A 442 17.28 -16.34 -12.30
CA GLY A 442 18.65 -16.21 -11.77
C GLY A 442 19.70 -15.78 -12.81
N VAL A 443 19.30 -15.58 -14.08
CA VAL A 443 20.16 -15.09 -15.14
C VAL A 443 19.69 -13.70 -15.57
N ALA A 444 20.60 -12.74 -15.60
CA ALA A 444 20.27 -11.39 -16.01
C ALA A 444 19.93 -11.34 -17.51
N THR A 445 18.95 -10.49 -17.88
CA THR A 445 18.62 -10.21 -19.28
C THR A 445 19.86 -9.68 -20.02
N PRO A 446 20.18 -10.21 -21.21
CA PRO A 446 21.30 -9.70 -22.01
C PRO A 446 21.17 -8.21 -22.28
N ALA A 447 22.29 -7.49 -22.22
CA ALA A 447 22.34 -6.03 -22.35
C ALA A 447 21.81 -5.52 -23.71
N THR A 448 21.81 -6.37 -24.73
CA THR A 448 21.32 -6.07 -26.08
C THR A 448 20.55 -7.25 -26.64
N GLY A 449 19.80 -7.02 -27.73
CA GLY A 449 18.96 -8.01 -28.40
C GLY A 449 17.50 -7.91 -28.02
N SER A 450 16.64 -8.61 -28.75
CA SER A 450 15.23 -8.78 -28.42
C SER A 450 14.95 -10.27 -28.39
N PHE A 451 14.16 -10.73 -27.42
CA PHE A 451 14.03 -12.15 -27.13
C PHE A 451 12.58 -12.61 -27.09
N PHE A 452 12.39 -13.86 -27.52
CA PHE A 452 11.20 -14.64 -27.29
C PHE A 452 11.62 -15.90 -26.54
N THR A 453 10.93 -16.21 -25.46
CA THR A 453 11.20 -17.42 -24.66
C THR A 453 9.97 -18.32 -24.69
N ILE A 454 10.16 -19.60 -25.03
CA ILE A 454 9.20 -20.64 -24.68
C ILE A 454 9.71 -21.30 -23.40
N VAL A 455 9.03 -21.04 -22.29
CA VAL A 455 9.30 -21.75 -21.04
C VAL A 455 8.70 -23.14 -21.12
N ILE A 456 9.49 -24.14 -20.76
CA ILE A 456 9.05 -25.53 -20.61
C ILE A 456 8.94 -25.83 -19.12
N ALA A 457 7.84 -26.46 -18.70
CA ALA A 457 7.74 -27.09 -17.38
C ALA A 457 7.47 -28.59 -17.52
N LEU A 458 8.18 -29.43 -16.77
CA LEU A 458 7.87 -30.87 -16.69
C LEU A 458 6.78 -31.09 -15.63
N ILE A 459 5.60 -31.49 -16.08
CA ILE A 459 4.36 -31.54 -15.27
C ILE A 459 4.16 -32.89 -14.57
N SER A 460 4.64 -33.98 -15.17
CA SER A 460 4.58 -35.31 -14.57
C SER A 460 5.97 -35.86 -14.20
N PRO A 461 6.74 -35.16 -13.36
CA PRO A 461 8.09 -35.58 -13.00
C PRO A 461 8.05 -36.87 -12.17
N THR A 462 9.07 -37.70 -12.34
CA THR A 462 9.25 -38.96 -11.63
C THR A 462 10.37 -38.90 -10.58
N SER A 463 11.29 -37.93 -10.69
CA SER A 463 12.22 -37.59 -9.61
C SER A 463 11.48 -37.20 -8.33
N ARG A 464 12.01 -37.63 -7.18
CA ARG A 464 11.50 -37.31 -5.84
C ARG A 464 12.64 -36.90 -4.93
N GLY A 465 12.45 -35.77 -4.28
CA GLY A 465 13.45 -35.16 -3.41
C GLY A 465 13.10 -35.21 -1.93
N SER A 466 13.81 -34.41 -1.15
CA SER A 466 13.54 -34.23 0.27
C SER A 466 13.85 -32.82 0.80
N VAL A 467 13.28 -32.51 1.95
CA VAL A 467 13.53 -31.33 2.76
C VAL A 467 13.91 -31.76 4.16
N LYS A 468 15.06 -31.28 4.63
CA LYS A 468 15.61 -31.62 5.95
C LYS A 468 16.11 -30.37 6.67
N ILE A 469 15.96 -30.32 7.99
CA ILE A 469 16.58 -29.28 8.80
C ILE A 469 18.10 -29.46 8.81
N ARG A 470 18.83 -28.35 8.71
CA ARG A 470 20.30 -28.38 8.74
C ARG A 470 20.86 -28.54 10.15
N SER A 471 20.20 -27.92 11.13
CA SER A 471 20.63 -27.84 12.51
C SER A 471 19.43 -27.68 13.44
N THR A 472 19.68 -27.53 14.74
CA THR A 472 18.67 -27.20 15.75
C THR A 472 18.30 -25.71 15.78
N ASN A 473 19.00 -24.85 15.04
CA ASN A 473 18.68 -23.44 14.94
C ASN A 473 17.48 -23.23 13.99
N PRO A 474 16.34 -22.70 14.46
CA PRO A 474 15.15 -22.50 13.62
C PRO A 474 15.34 -21.47 12.50
N PHE A 475 16.42 -20.68 12.53
CA PHE A 475 16.70 -19.65 11.53
C PHE A 475 17.68 -20.12 10.44
N ASP A 476 18.28 -21.30 10.61
CA ASP A 476 19.12 -21.86 9.56
C ASP A 476 18.23 -22.32 8.40
N LYS A 477 18.66 -22.02 7.17
CA LYS A 477 17.95 -22.46 5.97
C LYS A 477 17.98 -24.00 5.88
N PRO A 478 16.84 -24.65 5.60
CA PRO A 478 16.79 -26.09 5.46
C PRO A 478 17.64 -26.57 4.27
N ILE A 479 17.98 -27.85 4.30
CA ILE A 479 18.55 -28.59 3.18
C ILE A 479 17.38 -28.99 2.28
N ILE A 480 17.30 -28.39 1.09
CA ILE A 480 16.26 -28.67 0.10
C ILE A 480 16.94 -29.37 -1.07
N ASP A 481 16.60 -30.63 -1.30
CA ASP A 481 17.17 -31.45 -2.36
C ASP A 481 16.05 -32.05 -3.22
N PRO A 482 15.62 -31.37 -4.29
CA PRO A 482 14.53 -31.86 -5.15
C PRO A 482 14.91 -33.10 -5.99
N GLN A 483 16.21 -33.40 -6.11
CA GLN A 483 16.75 -34.46 -6.95
C GLN A 483 16.28 -34.37 -8.41
N TYR A 484 16.33 -33.17 -9.00
CA TYR A 484 15.88 -32.98 -10.38
C TYR A 484 16.64 -33.88 -11.36
N LEU A 485 15.91 -34.51 -12.28
CA LEU A 485 16.44 -35.28 -13.42
C LEU A 485 17.27 -36.50 -13.04
N THR A 486 16.99 -37.09 -11.88
CA THR A 486 17.60 -38.35 -11.43
C THR A 486 16.97 -39.59 -12.07
N THR A 487 15.88 -39.44 -12.82
CA THR A 487 15.22 -40.55 -13.52
C THR A 487 15.36 -40.45 -15.04
N PRO A 488 15.34 -41.58 -15.77
CA PRO A 488 15.38 -41.57 -17.23
C PRO A 488 14.19 -40.87 -17.89
N PHE A 489 12.99 -40.96 -17.29
CA PHE A 489 11.79 -40.33 -17.85
C PHE A 489 11.91 -38.81 -17.88
N ASP A 490 12.40 -38.19 -16.81
CA ASP A 490 12.40 -36.73 -16.68
C ASP A 490 13.31 -36.07 -17.72
N VAL A 491 14.49 -36.66 -17.94
CA VAL A 491 15.44 -36.21 -18.98
C VAL A 491 14.84 -36.42 -20.37
N PHE A 492 14.28 -37.60 -20.64
CA PHE A 492 13.66 -37.92 -21.93
C PHE A 492 12.49 -36.96 -22.23
N ALA A 493 11.61 -36.72 -21.27
CA ALA A 493 10.45 -35.85 -21.45
C ALA A 493 10.86 -34.40 -21.72
N LEU A 494 11.86 -33.87 -21.01
CA LEU A 494 12.38 -32.52 -21.27
C LEU A 494 13.08 -32.42 -22.63
N ARG A 495 13.83 -33.45 -23.05
CA ARG A 495 14.43 -33.50 -24.39
C ARG A 495 13.37 -33.39 -25.48
N GLU A 496 12.32 -34.20 -25.40
CA GLU A 496 11.21 -34.15 -26.36
C GLU A 496 10.44 -32.82 -26.29
N SER A 497 10.36 -32.20 -25.11
CA SER A 497 9.76 -30.87 -24.93
C SER A 497 10.58 -29.78 -25.62
N VAL A 498 11.92 -29.86 -25.60
CA VAL A 498 12.80 -28.94 -26.34
C VAL A 498 12.58 -29.09 -27.85
N LYS A 499 12.44 -30.33 -28.35
CA LYS A 499 12.09 -30.59 -29.76
C LYS A 499 10.73 -29.99 -30.12
N ALA A 500 9.74 -30.12 -29.24
CA ALA A 500 8.43 -29.51 -29.41
C ALA A 500 8.52 -27.97 -29.44
N ALA A 501 9.26 -27.34 -28.52
CA ALA A 501 9.44 -25.89 -28.49
C ALA A 501 10.14 -25.37 -29.76
N LYS A 502 11.16 -26.08 -30.26
CA LYS A 502 11.80 -25.76 -31.56
C LYS A 502 10.83 -25.90 -32.73
N THR A 503 10.00 -26.95 -32.73
CA THR A 503 8.97 -27.15 -33.75
C THR A 503 7.96 -26.02 -33.73
N PHE A 504 7.50 -25.62 -32.54
CA PHE A 504 6.59 -24.49 -32.35
C PHE A 504 7.18 -23.19 -32.90
N ALA A 505 8.43 -22.86 -32.54
CA ALA A 505 9.13 -21.67 -33.01
C ALA A 505 9.50 -21.70 -34.51
N SER A 506 9.42 -22.87 -35.17
CA SER A 506 9.69 -23.04 -36.60
C SER A 506 8.44 -22.94 -37.50
N ALA A 507 7.25 -22.84 -36.90
CA ALA A 507 6.01 -22.70 -37.68
C ALA A 507 6.05 -21.44 -38.55
N LYS A 508 5.34 -21.45 -39.69
CA LYS A 508 5.28 -20.34 -40.64
C LYS A 508 4.85 -19.03 -39.99
N ALA A 509 3.98 -19.10 -38.97
CA ALA A 509 3.55 -17.96 -38.16
C ALA A 509 4.70 -17.15 -37.50
N TRP A 510 5.90 -17.74 -37.40
CA TRP A 510 7.07 -17.13 -36.77
C TRP A 510 8.17 -16.74 -37.77
N SER A 511 8.00 -17.02 -39.06
CA SER A 511 9.07 -16.91 -40.09
C SER A 511 9.64 -15.50 -40.30
N ASP A 512 8.88 -14.45 -40.00
CA ASP A 512 9.29 -13.05 -40.03
C ASP A 512 9.74 -12.51 -38.65
N TYR A 513 9.55 -13.29 -37.58
CA TYR A 513 9.75 -12.88 -36.19
C TYR A 513 10.97 -13.52 -35.55
N ILE A 514 11.11 -14.84 -35.63
CA ILE A 514 12.21 -15.59 -35.00
C ILE A 514 13.44 -15.52 -35.91
N ILE A 515 14.55 -15.01 -35.39
CA ILE A 515 15.85 -15.01 -36.09
C ILE A 515 16.52 -16.37 -35.93
N GLY A 516 16.48 -16.93 -34.72
CA GLY A 516 17.08 -18.23 -34.42
C GLY A 516 17.23 -18.48 -32.92
N PRO A 517 17.63 -19.71 -32.53
CA PRO A 517 17.90 -20.03 -31.13
C PRO A 517 19.04 -19.16 -30.57
N PHE A 518 18.96 -18.79 -29.29
CA PHE A 518 19.93 -17.95 -28.61
C PHE A 518 20.68 -18.73 -27.51
N GLY A 519 21.93 -18.35 -27.26
CA GLY A 519 22.78 -18.96 -26.24
C GLY A 519 23.00 -20.46 -26.49
N GLU A 520 23.04 -21.24 -25.42
CA GLU A 520 23.29 -22.69 -25.52
C GLU A 520 22.24 -23.46 -26.32
N LEU A 521 21.02 -22.93 -26.47
CA LEU A 521 20.00 -23.56 -27.32
C LEU A 521 20.47 -23.68 -28.78
N ALA A 522 21.33 -22.78 -29.26
CA ALA A 522 21.87 -22.84 -30.62
C ALA A 522 22.74 -24.08 -30.87
N ASN A 523 23.29 -24.68 -29.80
CA ASN A 523 24.23 -25.80 -29.86
C ASN A 523 23.55 -27.18 -29.69
N THR A 524 22.22 -27.26 -29.85
CA THR A 524 21.45 -28.48 -29.52
C THR A 524 20.90 -29.21 -30.76
N SER A 525 21.79 -29.71 -31.61
CA SER A 525 21.43 -30.38 -32.87
C SER A 525 21.18 -31.89 -32.72
N THR A 526 21.74 -32.50 -31.69
CA THR A 526 21.58 -33.93 -31.35
C THR A 526 20.87 -34.13 -30.02
N ASP A 527 20.38 -35.34 -29.79
CA ASP A 527 19.75 -35.72 -28.53
C ASP A 527 20.69 -35.58 -27.32
N ASP A 528 21.97 -35.91 -27.47
CA ASP A 528 22.97 -35.79 -26.41
C ASP A 528 23.28 -34.32 -26.09
N GLU A 529 23.33 -33.45 -27.11
CA GLU A 529 23.48 -32.01 -26.91
C GLU A 529 22.25 -31.39 -26.24
N ILE A 530 21.03 -31.83 -26.60
CA ILE A 530 19.80 -31.40 -25.91
C ILE A 530 19.83 -31.86 -24.45
N ASP A 531 20.25 -33.09 -24.17
CA ASP A 531 20.38 -33.58 -22.80
C ASP A 531 21.38 -32.78 -21.97
N ALA A 532 22.53 -32.44 -22.56
CA ALA A 532 23.52 -31.58 -21.91
C ALA A 532 22.91 -30.21 -21.59
N PHE A 533 22.26 -29.57 -22.57
CA PHE A 533 21.55 -28.31 -22.39
C PHE A 533 20.47 -28.38 -21.30
N VAL A 534 19.67 -29.45 -21.28
CA VAL A 534 18.65 -29.72 -20.25
C VAL A 534 19.32 -29.74 -18.87
N ARG A 535 20.44 -30.45 -18.71
CA ARG A 535 21.16 -30.55 -17.42
C ARG A 535 21.82 -29.24 -17.00
N ASP A 536 22.29 -28.44 -17.96
CA ASP A 536 22.98 -27.16 -17.69
C ASP A 536 22.03 -25.99 -17.44
N THR A 537 20.78 -26.09 -17.91
CA THR A 537 19.86 -24.93 -17.90
C THR A 537 18.65 -25.14 -16.99
N THR A 538 18.23 -26.38 -16.73
CA THR A 538 17.03 -26.65 -15.91
C THR A 538 17.12 -26.00 -14.52
N THR A 539 16.02 -25.39 -14.08
CA THR A 539 15.84 -24.88 -12.72
C THR A 539 14.43 -25.28 -12.23
N THR A 540 13.78 -24.45 -11.42
CA THR A 540 12.45 -24.70 -10.85
C THR A 540 11.45 -23.65 -11.33
N ILE A 541 10.19 -24.06 -11.55
CA ILE A 541 9.05 -23.12 -11.73
C ILE A 541 8.32 -22.85 -10.41
N PHE A 542 8.91 -23.29 -9.30
CA PHE A 542 8.55 -22.94 -7.94
C PHE A 542 7.28 -23.60 -7.37
N HIS A 543 6.96 -24.84 -7.73
CA HIS A 543 5.75 -25.60 -7.38
C HIS A 543 5.97 -26.84 -6.47
N PRO A 544 6.67 -26.72 -5.33
CA PRO A 544 6.99 -27.84 -4.48
C PRO A 544 5.76 -28.39 -3.77
N THR A 545 5.61 -29.71 -3.75
CA THR A 545 4.57 -30.45 -3.02
C THR A 545 5.15 -31.75 -2.43
N GLY A 546 4.32 -32.60 -1.82
CA GLY A 546 4.68 -33.97 -1.42
C GLY A 546 5.36 -34.08 -0.06
N THR A 547 5.99 -33.01 0.41
CA THR A 547 6.82 -33.05 1.63
C THR A 547 6.05 -33.39 2.91
N ALA A 548 4.72 -33.22 2.93
CA ALA A 548 3.84 -33.70 3.98
C ALA A 548 2.61 -34.44 3.43
N ALA A 549 2.82 -35.26 2.40
CA ALA A 549 1.79 -35.95 1.64
C ALA A 549 0.67 -36.58 2.50
N MET A 550 -0.58 -36.36 2.08
CA MET A 550 -1.73 -37.04 2.65
C MET A 550 -1.83 -38.49 2.17
N SER A 551 -2.34 -39.36 3.04
CA SER A 551 -2.62 -40.75 2.73
C SER A 551 -3.77 -41.28 3.58
N SER A 552 -4.27 -42.49 3.26
CA SER A 552 -5.31 -43.12 4.06
C SER A 552 -4.90 -43.27 5.52
N SER A 553 -5.87 -43.19 6.43
CA SER A 553 -5.63 -43.27 7.89
C SER A 553 -4.92 -44.57 8.31
N ASN A 554 -5.16 -45.66 7.59
CA ASN A 554 -4.52 -46.96 7.81
C ASN A 554 -3.13 -47.10 7.18
N SER A 555 -2.70 -46.16 6.34
CA SER A 555 -1.38 -46.18 5.73
C SER A 555 -0.27 -45.89 6.75
N LYS A 556 0.81 -46.67 6.67
CA LYS A 556 2.06 -46.46 7.42
C LYS A 556 2.96 -45.38 6.80
N THR A 557 2.67 -44.96 5.57
CA THR A 557 3.40 -43.91 4.85
C THR A 557 2.56 -42.63 4.78
N GLY A 558 3.21 -41.50 4.45
CA GLY A 558 2.59 -40.18 4.43
C GLY A 558 2.65 -39.50 5.79
N VAL A 559 2.32 -38.21 5.80
CA VAL A 559 2.46 -37.35 6.99
C VAL A 559 1.10 -37.01 7.58
N VAL A 560 0.11 -36.78 6.74
CA VAL A 560 -1.25 -36.45 7.19
C VAL A 560 -2.27 -37.51 6.75
N ASN A 561 -3.37 -37.62 7.49
CA ASN A 561 -4.53 -38.42 7.10
C ASN A 561 -5.34 -37.70 6.00
N SER A 562 -6.41 -38.33 5.50
CA SER A 562 -7.30 -37.74 4.50
C SER A 562 -8.00 -36.46 4.97
N ASP A 563 -8.16 -36.28 6.29
CA ASP A 563 -8.68 -35.06 6.92
C ASP A 563 -7.57 -34.03 7.22
N LEU A 564 -6.35 -34.30 6.75
CA LEU A 564 -5.15 -33.47 6.90
C LEU A 564 -4.56 -33.41 8.33
N THR A 565 -5.06 -34.21 9.27
CA THR A 565 -4.46 -34.33 10.61
C THR A 565 -3.12 -35.05 10.56
N VAL A 566 -2.13 -34.59 11.33
CA VAL A 566 -0.78 -35.20 11.36
C VAL A 566 -0.84 -36.59 12.01
N LYS A 567 -0.33 -37.61 11.32
CA LYS A 567 -0.30 -39.00 11.81
C LYS A 567 0.47 -39.12 13.11
N GLY A 568 -0.14 -39.76 14.11
CA GLY A 568 0.43 -39.93 15.45
C GLY A 568 0.28 -38.71 16.38
N ALA A 569 -0.25 -37.59 15.87
CA ALA A 569 -0.49 -36.37 16.63
C ALA A 569 -1.98 -36.09 16.82
N ALA A 570 -2.32 -35.41 17.92
CA ALA A 570 -3.64 -34.85 18.17
C ALA A 570 -3.55 -33.32 18.31
N GLY A 571 -4.50 -32.60 17.73
CA GLY A 571 -4.53 -31.13 17.77
C GLY A 571 -3.59 -30.45 16.76
N LEU A 572 -3.08 -31.18 15.76
CA LEU A 572 -2.16 -30.67 14.76
C LEU A 572 -2.61 -31.07 13.35
N ARG A 573 -2.71 -30.09 12.46
CA ARG A 573 -3.14 -30.24 11.06
C ARG A 573 -2.18 -29.51 10.12
N ILE A 574 -2.09 -29.94 8.87
CA ILE A 574 -1.33 -29.22 7.83
C ILE A 574 -2.28 -28.84 6.69
N VAL A 575 -2.34 -27.57 6.35
CA VAL A 575 -3.18 -27.06 5.26
C VAL A 575 -2.33 -26.12 4.42
N ASP A 576 -1.58 -26.71 3.48
CA ASP A 576 -0.82 -26.04 2.43
C ASP A 576 -0.43 -27.06 1.34
N ALA A 577 0.32 -26.63 0.32
CA ALA A 577 0.68 -27.46 -0.83
C ALA A 577 1.57 -28.69 -0.49
N SER A 578 2.15 -28.76 0.71
CA SER A 578 2.95 -29.91 1.15
C SER A 578 2.16 -31.21 1.17
N VAL A 579 0.83 -31.14 1.32
CA VAL A 579 0.00 -32.33 1.51
C VAL A 579 -0.40 -33.02 0.20
N PHE A 580 -0.19 -32.38 -0.95
CA PHE A 580 -0.43 -33.04 -2.23
C PHE A 580 0.60 -34.16 -2.43
N PRO A 581 0.19 -35.45 -2.53
CA PRO A 581 1.11 -36.57 -2.68
C PRO A 581 1.81 -36.61 -4.05
N PHE A 582 1.24 -35.91 -5.03
CA PHE A 582 1.81 -35.69 -6.35
C PHE A 582 1.64 -34.22 -6.69
N VAL A 583 2.61 -33.61 -7.37
CA VAL A 583 2.43 -32.27 -7.91
C VAL A 583 1.23 -32.28 -8.89
N PRO A 584 0.28 -31.34 -8.77
CA PRO A 584 -0.89 -31.30 -9.64
C PRO A 584 -0.49 -30.90 -11.07
N SER A 585 -1.27 -31.30 -12.07
CA SER A 585 -1.07 -30.90 -13.47
C SER A 585 -1.45 -29.43 -13.72
N SER A 586 -0.82 -28.50 -13.00
CA SER A 586 -1.14 -27.07 -13.00
C SER A 586 -0.10 -26.26 -12.23
N HIS A 587 -0.19 -24.93 -12.34
CA HIS A 587 0.42 -24.03 -11.37
C HIS A 587 -0.27 -24.16 -10.00
N THR A 588 0.50 -24.28 -8.92
CA THR A 588 -0.02 -24.84 -7.65
C THR A 588 -0.94 -23.93 -6.84
N GLN A 589 -1.09 -22.64 -7.19
CA GLN A 589 -1.90 -21.74 -6.36
C GLN A 589 -3.39 -22.10 -6.37
N GLY A 590 -3.98 -22.41 -7.53
CA GLY A 590 -5.39 -22.71 -7.64
C GLY A 590 -5.78 -24.01 -6.93
N PRO A 591 -5.04 -25.13 -7.11
CA PRO A 591 -5.26 -26.33 -6.31
C PRO A 591 -5.12 -26.07 -4.81
N THR A 592 -4.15 -25.25 -4.39
CA THR A 592 -3.94 -24.91 -2.98
C THR A 592 -5.13 -24.15 -2.39
N TYR A 593 -5.76 -23.25 -3.15
CA TYR A 593 -6.98 -22.59 -2.72
C TYR A 593 -8.15 -23.55 -2.57
N LEU A 594 -8.38 -24.44 -3.55
CA LEU A 594 -9.46 -25.44 -3.46
C LEU A 594 -9.24 -26.38 -2.27
N LEU A 595 -7.99 -26.79 -2.03
CA LEU A 595 -7.60 -27.57 -0.88
C LEU A 595 -7.93 -26.85 0.43
N ALA A 596 -7.61 -25.56 0.53
CA ALA A 596 -7.84 -24.80 1.77
C ALA A 596 -9.32 -24.52 2.02
N GLU A 597 -10.13 -24.30 0.98
CA GLU A 597 -11.59 -24.20 1.09
C GLU A 597 -12.20 -25.52 1.57
N HIS A 598 -11.76 -26.65 1.00
CA HIS A 598 -12.18 -27.97 1.44
C HIS A 598 -11.76 -28.26 2.89
N ALA A 599 -10.50 -27.99 3.23
CA ALA A 599 -9.97 -28.18 4.57
C ALA A 599 -10.75 -27.36 5.61
N SER A 600 -11.18 -26.16 5.26
CA SER A 600 -12.01 -25.31 6.13
C SER A 600 -13.35 -25.97 6.45
N ASP A 601 -13.99 -26.63 5.47
CA ASP A 601 -15.24 -27.36 5.68
C ASP A 601 -15.01 -28.61 6.55
N ILE A 602 -13.89 -29.34 6.36
CA ILE A 602 -13.49 -30.46 7.23
C ILE A 602 -13.32 -29.99 8.69
N ILE A 603 -12.58 -28.90 8.92
CA ILE A 603 -12.32 -28.39 10.28
C ILE A 603 -13.63 -27.95 10.97
N LYS A 604 -14.56 -27.36 10.21
CA LYS A 604 -15.87 -26.96 10.72
C LYS A 604 -16.75 -28.17 11.05
N SER A 605 -16.76 -29.21 10.23
CA SER A 605 -17.61 -30.40 10.44
C SER A 605 -17.17 -31.22 11.66
N CYS A 606 -15.87 -31.34 11.92
CA CYS A 606 -15.34 -31.99 13.13
C CYS A 606 -15.83 -31.34 14.44
N ASN A 607 -16.20 -30.04 14.42
CA ASN A 607 -16.76 -29.36 15.59
C ASN A 607 -18.26 -29.63 15.79
N TYR A 608 -19.01 -29.95 14.74
CA TYR A 608 -20.47 -30.12 14.80
C TYR A 608 -20.87 -31.41 15.53
N GLU A 609 -20.10 -32.50 15.43
CA GLU A 609 -20.38 -33.74 16.15
C GLU A 609 -20.28 -33.61 17.68
N SER A 610 -19.50 -32.64 18.18
CA SER A 610 -19.37 -32.38 19.62
C SER A 610 -20.57 -31.62 20.23
N LYS A 611 -21.35 -30.91 19.41
CA LYS A 611 -22.51 -30.09 19.86
C LYS A 611 -23.81 -30.88 20.01
N MET A 612 -23.87 -32.15 19.60
CA MET A 612 -25.07 -33.00 19.75
C MET A 612 -25.27 -33.63 21.15
N LYS A 613 -24.41 -33.36 22.14
CA LYS A 613 -24.53 -34.01 23.46
C LYS A 613 -24.74 -33.12 24.68
N VAL A 614 -24.88 -31.81 24.56
CA VAL A 614 -25.20 -30.98 25.74
C VAL A 614 -26.20 -29.87 25.38
N SER A 615 -27.44 -30.11 25.82
CA SER A 615 -28.42 -29.13 26.28
C SER A 615 -28.96 -28.11 25.26
N ALA A 616 -30.01 -28.54 24.56
CA ALA A 616 -31.21 -27.71 24.45
C ALA A 616 -31.72 -27.37 25.86
N LEU A 617 -32.30 -26.18 26.02
CA LEU A 617 -32.69 -25.49 27.26
C LEU A 617 -31.56 -24.62 27.85
N VAL A 618 -31.93 -23.36 28.13
CA VAL A 618 -31.13 -22.23 28.63
C VAL A 618 -30.37 -21.41 27.56
N SER A 619 -31.09 -20.82 26.60
CA SER A 619 -30.61 -19.66 25.83
C SER A 619 -31.76 -18.80 25.32
N LEU A 620 -32.61 -18.32 26.24
CA LEU A 620 -33.64 -17.31 25.95
C LEU A 620 -33.83 -16.45 27.21
N ALA A 621 -32.78 -15.72 27.64
CA ALA A 621 -32.92 -14.70 28.70
C ALA A 621 -31.76 -13.69 28.84
N LEU A 622 -30.60 -13.85 28.20
CA LEU A 622 -29.39 -13.07 28.56
C LEU A 622 -28.64 -12.39 27.39
N ILE A 623 -29.30 -12.16 26.25
CA ILE A 623 -28.66 -11.55 25.05
C ILE A 623 -28.80 -10.01 25.00
N SER A 624 -29.36 -9.34 26.00
CA SER A 624 -29.61 -7.88 25.93
C SER A 624 -28.56 -6.98 26.59
N LEU A 625 -27.44 -7.49 27.11
CA LEU A 625 -26.44 -6.63 27.77
C LEU A 625 -25.02 -7.11 27.46
N PHE A 626 -24.17 -6.17 27.00
CA PHE A 626 -22.72 -6.29 26.77
C PHE A 626 -22.25 -6.86 25.42
N SER A 627 -22.40 -6.05 24.36
CA SER A 627 -21.40 -5.97 23.29
C SER A 627 -20.76 -4.60 23.35
N PRO A 628 -19.48 -4.47 23.71
CA PRO A 628 -18.80 -3.22 23.47
C PRO A 628 -18.48 -3.13 21.96
N SER A 629 -18.31 -1.94 21.41
CA SER A 629 -17.92 -1.72 20.01
C SER A 629 -16.74 -0.77 20.04
N LEU A 630 -15.54 -1.20 19.64
CA LEU A 630 -14.36 -0.33 19.53
C LEU A 630 -14.50 0.64 18.34
N ALA A 631 -13.64 1.65 18.29
CA ALA A 631 -13.53 2.46 17.09
C ALA A 631 -13.14 1.58 15.91
N VAL A 632 -13.82 1.73 14.77
CA VAL A 632 -13.56 0.90 13.59
C VAL A 632 -13.11 1.77 12.44
N THR A 633 -11.88 1.52 11.98
CA THR A 633 -11.45 1.93 10.63
C THR A 633 -11.94 0.88 9.65
N ILE A 634 -12.88 1.27 8.80
CA ILE A 634 -13.62 0.40 7.90
C ILE A 634 -13.12 0.67 6.48
N ALA A 635 -12.69 -0.38 5.78
CA ALA A 635 -12.08 -0.28 4.45
C ALA A 635 -13.11 -0.17 3.30
N SER A 636 -14.40 -0.43 3.59
CA SER A 636 -15.45 -0.36 2.59
C SER A 636 -16.77 0.14 3.18
N THR A 637 -17.48 0.96 2.41
CA THR A 637 -18.84 1.42 2.74
C THR A 637 -19.84 0.28 2.98
N SER A 638 -19.60 -0.92 2.42
CA SER A 638 -20.44 -2.11 2.59
C SER A 638 -20.41 -2.70 4.01
N GLN A 639 -19.42 -2.34 4.83
CA GLN A 639 -19.25 -2.81 6.20
C GLN A 639 -20.02 -1.95 7.23
N LEU A 640 -20.65 -0.85 6.78
CA LEU A 640 -21.46 0.02 7.63
C LEU A 640 -22.82 -0.61 7.95
N LYS A 641 -23.20 -0.60 9.24
CA LYS A 641 -24.48 -1.16 9.72
C LYS A 641 -25.53 -0.06 9.86
N ASN A 642 -26.71 -0.28 9.26
CA ASN A 642 -27.84 0.64 9.40
C ASN A 642 -28.49 0.56 10.80
N PRO A 643 -29.06 1.65 11.33
CA PRO A 643 -29.11 2.99 10.73
C PRO A 643 -27.79 3.77 10.89
N LEU A 644 -27.38 4.50 9.85
CA LEU A 644 -26.14 5.31 9.85
C LEU A 644 -26.35 6.64 10.56
N THR A 645 -26.60 6.59 11.87
CA THR A 645 -26.88 7.78 12.70
C THR A 645 -25.83 7.99 13.78
N TYR A 646 -25.18 9.16 13.75
CA TYR A 646 -24.11 9.54 14.68
C TYR A 646 -24.42 10.89 15.33
N ASP A 647 -23.77 11.28 16.42
CA ASP A 647 -23.92 12.65 16.93
C ASP A 647 -23.33 13.65 15.94
N TYR A 648 -22.12 13.33 15.45
CA TYR A 648 -21.41 14.10 14.45
C TYR A 648 -21.01 13.26 13.26
N ILE A 649 -21.01 13.88 12.08
CA ILE A 649 -20.41 13.30 10.88
C ILE A 649 -19.37 14.29 10.36
N ILE A 650 -18.13 13.83 10.22
CA ILE A 650 -17.00 14.60 9.71
C ILE A 650 -16.72 14.14 8.28
N VAL A 651 -16.73 15.09 7.35
CA VAL A 651 -16.44 14.85 5.93
C VAL A 651 -15.01 15.26 5.65
N GLY A 652 -14.14 14.28 5.44
CA GLY A 652 -12.69 14.44 5.28
C GLY A 652 -11.92 14.10 6.56
N GLY A 653 -11.18 13.00 6.53
CA GLY A 653 -10.23 12.58 7.56
C GLY A 653 -8.87 13.27 7.41
N GLY A 654 -8.87 14.57 7.11
CA GLY A 654 -7.67 15.37 6.89
C GLY A 654 -7.11 16.03 8.15
N ASN A 655 -6.20 17.01 7.93
CA ASN A 655 -5.48 17.75 8.98
C ASN A 655 -6.38 18.26 10.12
N ALA A 656 -7.54 18.85 9.80
CA ALA A 656 -8.49 19.35 10.80
C ALA A 656 -9.51 18.29 11.22
N GLY A 657 -9.99 17.47 10.27
CA GLY A 657 -11.07 16.51 10.51
C GLY A 657 -10.72 15.50 11.60
N LEU A 658 -9.48 14.98 11.62
CA LEU A 658 -9.06 14.02 12.64
C LEU A 658 -8.81 14.66 14.01
N VAL A 659 -8.47 15.96 14.07
CA VAL A 659 -8.42 16.71 15.33
C VAL A 659 -9.82 16.77 15.94
N ILE A 660 -10.81 17.17 15.16
CA ILE A 660 -12.20 17.25 15.62
C ILE A 660 -12.72 15.88 16.03
N ALA A 661 -12.47 14.85 15.21
CA ALA A 661 -12.88 13.49 15.50
C ALA A 661 -12.31 13.01 16.84
N SER A 662 -11.02 13.22 17.06
CA SER A 662 -10.36 12.89 18.32
C SER A 662 -10.94 13.70 19.47
N ARG A 663 -10.96 15.04 19.38
CA ARG A 663 -11.39 15.89 20.49
C ARG A 663 -12.85 15.68 20.88
N LEU A 664 -13.77 15.50 19.94
CA LEU A 664 -15.19 15.27 20.26
C LEU A 664 -15.40 13.93 20.95
N THR A 665 -14.65 12.90 20.56
CA THR A 665 -14.77 11.54 21.15
C THR A 665 -14.03 11.37 22.48
N GLU A 666 -13.38 12.42 22.99
CA GLU A 666 -12.95 12.46 24.40
C GLU A 666 -14.14 12.30 25.35
N ASP A 667 -15.33 12.75 24.96
CA ASP A 667 -16.57 12.39 25.63
C ASP A 667 -17.07 11.02 25.11
N PRO A 668 -17.09 9.97 25.96
CA PRO A 668 -17.46 8.63 25.54
C PRO A 668 -18.95 8.49 25.17
N SER A 669 -19.79 9.49 25.49
CA SER A 669 -21.20 9.52 25.11
C SER A 669 -21.42 10.04 23.69
N VAL A 670 -20.42 10.68 23.07
CA VAL A 670 -20.50 11.27 21.74
C VAL A 670 -20.06 10.25 20.69
N THR A 671 -20.90 10.05 19.66
CA THR A 671 -20.53 9.24 18.49
C THR A 671 -20.21 10.08 17.26
N VAL A 672 -19.11 9.76 16.59
CA VAL A 672 -18.56 10.47 15.43
C VAL A 672 -18.30 9.49 14.30
N LEU A 673 -18.76 9.83 13.10
CA LEU A 673 -18.39 9.14 11.86
C LEU A 673 -17.48 10.03 11.02
N VAL A 674 -16.30 9.56 10.65
CA VAL A 674 -15.39 10.21 9.69
C VAL A 674 -15.52 9.49 8.34
N LEU A 675 -15.77 10.24 7.28
CA LEU A 675 -15.79 9.74 5.91
C LEU A 675 -14.59 10.34 5.14
N GLU A 676 -13.62 9.50 4.80
CA GLU A 676 -12.42 9.85 4.06
C GLU A 676 -12.45 9.21 2.67
N ALA A 677 -12.26 10.01 1.62
CA ALA A 677 -12.29 9.54 0.24
C ALA A 677 -11.04 8.72 -0.13
N GLY A 678 -9.90 9.09 0.45
CA GLY A 678 -8.60 8.48 0.25
C GLY A 678 -8.42 7.13 0.94
N VAL A 679 -7.24 6.54 0.70
CA VAL A 679 -6.79 5.28 1.30
C VAL A 679 -6.17 5.49 2.69
N SER A 680 -5.81 4.40 3.38
CA SER A 680 -4.98 4.48 4.59
C SER A 680 -3.59 5.04 4.29
N ASP A 681 -3.00 5.76 5.25
CA ASP A 681 -1.61 6.24 5.22
C ASP A 681 -0.60 5.24 5.82
N GLN A 682 -1.09 4.19 6.51
CA GLN A 682 -0.26 3.16 7.14
C GLN A 682 0.55 2.36 6.11
N GLY A 683 1.85 2.17 6.36
CA GLY A 683 2.74 1.38 5.51
C GLY A 683 3.21 2.11 4.24
N VAL A 684 2.86 3.37 4.07
CA VAL A 684 3.31 4.20 2.94
C VAL A 684 4.64 4.86 3.33
N VAL A 685 5.76 4.28 2.89
CA VAL A 685 7.11 4.76 3.25
C VAL A 685 7.30 6.26 2.97
N ALA A 686 6.81 6.76 1.84
CA ALA A 686 6.91 8.18 1.48
C ALA A 686 6.03 9.10 2.37
N ALA A 687 5.01 8.56 3.03
CA ALA A 687 4.23 9.25 4.05
C ALA A 687 4.90 9.20 5.43
N GLU A 688 5.80 8.26 5.67
CA GLU A 688 6.50 8.13 6.96
C GLU A 688 7.85 8.85 6.99
N ALA A 689 8.67 8.69 5.94
CA ALA A 689 10.01 9.26 5.84
C ALA A 689 9.96 10.76 5.47
N PRO A 690 10.39 11.68 6.35
CA PRO A 690 10.29 13.12 6.13
C PRO A 690 10.82 13.62 4.77
N PHE A 691 11.98 13.14 4.34
CA PHE A 691 12.62 13.60 3.09
C PHE A 691 11.85 13.16 1.84
N LEU A 692 11.09 12.06 1.92
CA LEU A 692 10.37 11.48 0.78
C LEU A 692 8.97 12.08 0.57
N GLY A 693 8.49 12.92 1.49
CA GLY A 693 7.18 13.59 1.37
C GLY A 693 6.89 14.22 -0.01
N PRO A 694 7.85 14.93 -0.64
CA PRO A 694 7.68 15.45 -2.00
C PRO A 694 7.40 14.42 -3.09
N THR A 695 7.69 13.14 -2.87
CA THR A 695 7.42 12.08 -3.86
C THR A 695 5.98 11.57 -3.82
N LEU A 696 5.21 11.90 -2.78
CA LEU A 696 3.80 11.47 -2.67
C LEU A 696 2.89 12.18 -3.65
N THR A 697 3.20 13.40 -4.06
CA THR A 697 2.34 14.23 -4.91
C THR A 697 3.19 15.13 -5.80
N PRO A 698 2.72 15.52 -7.00
CA PRO A 698 1.44 15.18 -7.62
C PRO A 698 1.47 13.82 -8.37
N ASN A 699 0.35 13.45 -9.02
CA ASN A 699 0.26 12.33 -9.96
C ASN A 699 0.46 10.95 -9.33
N SER A 700 -0.14 10.74 -8.16
CA SER A 700 -0.11 9.45 -7.46
C SER A 700 -1.51 9.05 -6.99
N PRO A 701 -1.69 7.80 -6.51
CA PRO A 701 -2.94 7.37 -5.86
C PRO A 701 -3.25 8.13 -4.55
N PHE A 702 -2.24 8.78 -3.97
CA PHE A 702 -2.32 9.58 -2.75
C PHE A 702 -2.55 11.07 -3.03
N ASP A 703 -2.72 11.45 -4.30
CA ASP A 703 -3.07 12.80 -4.73
C ASP A 703 -4.48 12.83 -5.33
N TRP A 704 -5.20 13.92 -5.08
CA TRP A 704 -6.45 14.23 -5.79
C TRP A 704 -6.23 14.55 -7.28
N ASN A 705 -4.99 14.82 -7.68
CA ASN A 705 -4.58 15.11 -9.06
C ASN A 705 -5.32 16.30 -9.66
N PHE A 706 -5.60 17.32 -8.82
CA PHE A 706 -6.18 18.57 -9.29
C PHE A 706 -5.20 19.36 -10.16
N THR A 707 -5.74 20.25 -10.98
CA THR A 707 -4.99 21.21 -11.78
C THR A 707 -5.68 22.57 -11.68
N VAL A 708 -4.90 23.63 -11.88
CA VAL A 708 -5.47 24.98 -12.03
C VAL A 708 -5.96 25.21 -13.46
N VAL A 709 -6.91 26.12 -13.68
CA VAL A 709 -7.24 26.61 -15.03
C VAL A 709 -6.08 27.45 -15.59
N PRO A 710 -6.03 27.76 -16.89
CA PRO A 710 -5.01 28.64 -17.47
C PRO A 710 -4.85 29.97 -16.71
N GLN A 711 -3.68 30.18 -16.12
CA GLN A 711 -3.41 31.32 -15.26
C GLN A 711 -2.89 32.52 -16.08
N GLN A 712 -3.70 33.57 -16.23
CA GLN A 712 -3.35 34.76 -17.03
C GLN A 712 -2.07 35.45 -16.55
N GLY A 713 -1.94 35.62 -15.23
CA GLY A 713 -0.72 36.20 -14.63
C GLY A 713 0.51 35.30 -14.76
N MET A 714 0.38 34.07 -15.27
CA MET A 714 1.47 33.12 -15.48
C MET A 714 1.55 32.64 -16.93
N LYS A 715 1.24 33.52 -17.90
CA LYS A 715 1.31 33.25 -19.35
C LYS A 715 0.40 32.11 -19.80
N GLY A 716 -0.77 31.97 -19.18
CA GLY A 716 -1.75 30.93 -19.52
C GLY A 716 -1.34 29.51 -19.10
N ARG A 717 -0.27 29.35 -18.31
CA ARG A 717 0.17 28.03 -17.84
C ARG A 717 -0.91 27.36 -16.98
N THR A 718 -0.97 26.03 -17.12
CA THR A 718 -1.74 25.11 -16.29
C THR A 718 -0.76 24.14 -15.63
N PHE A 719 -0.96 23.84 -14.35
CA PHE A 719 -0.07 22.96 -13.58
C PHE A 719 -0.83 22.24 -12.46
N ALA A 720 -0.18 21.26 -11.84
CA ALA A 720 -0.74 20.45 -10.78
C ALA A 720 -1.06 21.28 -9.52
N TYR A 721 -2.13 20.89 -8.84
CA TYR A 721 -2.59 21.49 -7.59
C TYR A 721 -2.75 20.42 -6.50
N PRO A 722 -1.65 19.76 -6.10
CA PRO A 722 -1.68 18.52 -5.34
C PRO A 722 -2.35 18.69 -3.97
N ARG A 723 -3.17 17.71 -3.59
CA ARG A 723 -3.83 17.58 -2.28
C ARG A 723 -3.77 16.13 -1.82
N GLY A 724 -3.49 15.90 -0.54
CA GLY A 724 -3.47 14.54 0.01
C GLY A 724 -4.84 13.85 -0.10
N HIS A 725 -4.86 12.68 -0.75
CA HIS A 725 -5.98 11.77 -0.93
C HIS A 725 -5.72 10.46 -0.18
N LEU A 726 -5.56 10.59 1.14
CA LEU A 726 -5.29 9.52 2.09
C LEU A 726 -5.66 9.99 3.50
N LEU A 727 -5.72 9.08 4.46
CA LEU A 727 -5.98 9.39 5.86
C LEU A 727 -4.91 10.34 6.44
N GLY A 728 -5.35 11.34 7.20
CA GLY A 728 -4.53 12.49 7.58
C GLY A 728 -4.46 13.58 6.50
N GLY A 729 -4.98 13.30 5.30
CA GLY A 729 -5.07 14.23 4.18
C GLY A 729 -3.72 14.84 3.82
N SER A 730 -3.68 16.16 3.65
CA SER A 730 -2.44 16.85 3.31
C SER A 730 -1.39 16.84 4.44
N SER A 731 -1.76 16.58 5.71
CA SER A 731 -0.75 16.42 6.78
C SER A 731 0.11 15.16 6.60
N SER A 732 -0.41 14.16 5.89
CA SER A 732 0.31 12.92 5.53
C SER A 732 1.13 13.06 4.23
N ALA A 733 0.96 14.16 3.47
CA ALA A 733 1.60 14.38 2.18
C ALA A 733 2.42 15.68 2.06
N ASN A 734 2.31 16.60 3.03
CA ASN A 734 3.02 17.88 3.01
C ASN A 734 4.52 17.74 3.28
N TYR A 735 5.24 18.86 3.26
CA TYR A 735 6.68 18.91 3.52
C TYR A 735 6.97 19.31 4.98
N LEU A 736 6.05 19.05 5.90
CA LEU A 736 6.24 19.09 7.35
C LEU A 736 6.54 20.45 7.99
N PHE A 737 6.58 21.56 7.26
CA PHE A 737 6.81 22.89 7.84
C PHE A 737 5.78 23.20 8.93
N HIS A 738 6.25 23.47 10.15
CA HIS A 738 5.39 23.66 11.30
C HIS A 738 5.65 25.00 11.97
N GLN A 739 4.65 25.89 11.88
CA GLN A 739 4.65 27.26 12.37
C GLN A 739 3.20 27.70 12.60
N TYR A 740 2.97 28.85 13.23
CA TYR A 740 1.62 29.32 13.61
C TYR A 740 1.20 30.64 12.96
N GLY A 741 2.08 31.29 12.19
CA GLY A 741 1.87 32.65 11.67
C GLY A 741 2.06 33.70 12.76
N THR A 742 1.94 34.98 12.42
CA THR A 742 2.19 36.08 13.39
C THR A 742 0.98 36.33 14.29
N ASP A 743 1.20 36.98 15.43
CA ASP A 743 0.13 37.54 16.28
C ASP A 743 -0.81 38.47 15.48
N GLU A 744 -0.26 39.22 14.52
CA GLU A 744 -0.99 40.09 13.60
C GLU A 744 -1.97 39.32 12.70
N ASP A 745 -1.63 38.12 12.23
CA ASP A 745 -2.53 37.28 11.42
C ASP A 745 -3.78 36.88 12.21
N TRP A 746 -3.60 36.40 13.43
CA TRP A 746 -4.67 35.99 14.32
C TRP A 746 -5.50 37.18 14.80
N ASN A 747 -4.85 38.30 15.13
CA ASN A 747 -5.55 39.53 15.51
C ASN A 747 -6.34 40.12 14.33
N ARG A 748 -5.83 40.00 13.10
CA ARG A 748 -6.58 40.33 11.88
C ARG A 748 -7.79 39.43 11.71
N LEU A 749 -7.66 38.12 11.93
CA LEU A 749 -8.80 37.18 11.92
C LEU A 749 -9.85 37.55 12.98
N ALA A 750 -9.43 37.89 14.20
CA ALA A 750 -10.31 38.33 15.27
C ALA A 750 -11.07 39.60 14.92
N LYS A 751 -10.37 40.60 14.34
CA LYS A 751 -10.98 41.84 13.89
C LYS A 751 -11.99 41.61 12.75
N VAL A 752 -11.63 40.79 11.77
CA VAL A 752 -12.48 40.52 10.60
C VAL A 752 -13.71 39.69 10.97
N SER A 753 -13.57 38.72 11.88
CA SER A 753 -14.69 37.91 12.38
C SER A 753 -15.52 38.64 13.45
N GLY A 754 -14.97 39.66 14.11
CA GLY A 754 -15.61 40.29 15.27
C GLY A 754 -15.60 39.41 16.53
N ASP A 755 -14.78 38.37 16.57
CA ASP A 755 -14.63 37.46 17.72
C ASP A 755 -13.19 37.50 18.25
N SER A 756 -13.04 38.12 19.43
CA SER A 756 -11.76 38.24 20.12
C SER A 756 -11.13 36.89 20.48
N GLY A 757 -11.91 35.80 20.53
CA GLY A 757 -11.35 34.48 20.81
C GLY A 757 -10.42 33.97 19.70
N TRP A 758 -10.45 34.56 18.49
CA TRP A 758 -9.47 34.27 17.42
C TRP A 758 -8.17 35.06 17.58
N ALA A 759 -8.12 36.04 18.50
CA ALA A 759 -6.90 36.83 18.72
C ALA A 759 -5.80 35.92 19.27
N TRP A 760 -4.54 36.22 18.93
CA TRP A 760 -3.40 35.38 19.33
C TRP A 760 -3.35 35.16 20.83
N SER A 761 -3.65 36.21 21.61
CA SER A 761 -3.70 36.15 23.09
C SER A 761 -4.57 35.02 23.63
N ASN A 762 -5.61 34.62 22.88
CA ASN A 762 -6.57 33.58 23.24
C ASN A 762 -6.32 32.24 22.55
N VAL A 763 -5.78 32.24 21.32
CA VAL A 763 -5.51 31.03 20.54
C VAL A 763 -4.20 30.36 20.95
N GLN A 764 -3.20 31.12 21.41
CA GLN A 764 -1.88 30.59 21.77
C GLN A 764 -1.90 29.43 22.77
N LYS A 765 -2.93 29.35 23.64
CA LYS A 765 -3.10 28.23 24.57
C LYS A 765 -3.22 26.87 23.87
N TYR A 766 -3.69 26.85 22.62
CA TYR A 766 -3.83 25.63 21.84
C TYR A 766 -2.49 25.11 21.30
N VAL A 767 -1.43 25.93 21.26
CA VAL A 767 -0.07 25.47 20.97
C VAL A 767 0.33 24.37 21.96
N GLN A 768 0.12 24.59 23.25
CA GLN A 768 0.42 23.60 24.30
C GLN A 768 -0.37 22.29 24.17
N LYS A 769 -1.60 22.37 23.65
CA LYS A 769 -2.51 21.24 23.49
C LYS A 769 -2.20 20.42 22.25
N HIS A 770 -1.70 21.09 21.22
CA HIS A 770 -1.43 20.54 19.90
C HIS A 770 0.01 20.03 19.77
N GLU A 771 0.99 20.82 20.20
CA GLU A 771 2.40 20.60 19.94
C GLU A 771 3.09 19.81 21.04
N LYS A 772 3.95 18.90 20.61
CA LYS A 772 4.91 18.18 21.43
C LYS A 772 6.28 18.34 20.78
N PHE A 773 6.99 19.39 21.17
CA PHE A 773 8.35 19.63 20.72
C PHE A 773 9.28 18.56 21.29
N VAL A 774 9.99 17.84 20.43
CA VAL A 774 10.84 16.70 20.77
C VAL A 774 12.26 16.92 20.24
N PRO A 775 13.27 16.26 20.83
CA PRO A 775 14.63 16.32 20.32
C PRO A 775 14.73 15.88 18.84
N PRO A 776 15.62 16.50 18.04
CA PRO A 776 15.94 16.00 16.71
C PRO A 776 16.57 14.61 16.80
N VAL A 777 16.39 13.79 15.77
CA VAL A 777 16.76 12.37 15.81
C VAL A 777 18.27 12.11 15.85
N ASP A 778 19.09 13.06 15.39
CA ASP A 778 20.54 13.01 15.49
C ASP A 778 21.06 13.43 16.89
N GLY A 779 20.18 13.91 17.77
CA GLY A 779 20.51 14.30 19.13
C GLY A 779 21.46 15.49 19.25
N HIS A 780 21.59 16.33 18.22
CA HIS A 780 22.49 17.47 18.27
C HIS A 780 22.03 18.55 19.27
N ASN A 781 22.95 19.43 19.66
CA ASN A 781 22.64 20.54 20.57
C ASN A 781 21.80 21.62 19.87
N THR A 782 20.58 21.82 20.35
CA THR A 782 19.60 22.74 19.79
C THR A 782 19.62 24.14 20.44
N ALA A 783 20.59 24.42 21.32
CA ALA A 783 20.71 25.72 21.97
C ALA A 783 20.87 26.85 20.92
N GLY A 784 20.02 27.88 21.01
CA GLY A 784 20.03 29.01 20.08
C GLY A 784 19.38 28.73 18.72
N GLN A 785 18.65 27.62 18.56
CA GLN A 785 17.96 27.27 17.31
C GLN A 785 16.43 27.36 17.41
N PHE A 786 15.91 27.55 18.63
CA PHE A 786 14.49 27.79 18.95
C PHE A 786 14.39 28.36 20.36
N ILE A 787 13.25 28.97 20.71
CA ILE A 787 12.97 29.55 22.02
C ILE A 787 11.98 28.63 22.76
N PRO A 788 12.41 27.84 23.76
CA PRO A 788 11.55 26.83 24.40
C PRO A 788 10.24 27.36 24.99
N SER A 789 10.21 28.61 25.47
CA SER A 789 9.00 29.20 26.07
C SER A 789 7.87 29.46 25.07
N LEU A 790 8.13 29.40 23.76
CA LEU A 790 7.12 29.56 22.71
C LEU A 790 6.42 28.24 22.35
N HIS A 791 6.92 27.11 22.85
CA HIS A 791 6.54 25.78 22.39
C HIS A 791 5.79 24.94 23.41
N GLY A 792 4.98 24.00 22.90
CA GLY A 792 4.34 22.94 23.67
C GLY A 792 5.20 21.69 23.73
N PHE A 793 5.24 21.00 24.87
CA PHE A 793 6.04 19.77 25.06
C PHE A 793 5.19 18.52 25.36
N HIS A 794 3.87 18.66 25.36
CA HIS A 794 2.95 17.64 25.87
C HIS A 794 1.72 17.41 24.98
N GLY A 795 1.62 18.09 23.84
CA GLY A 795 0.53 17.93 22.90
C GLY A 795 0.59 16.63 22.09
N GLU A 796 -0.14 16.61 20.98
CA GLU A 796 -0.38 15.41 20.17
C GLU A 796 0.65 15.24 19.04
N VAL A 797 1.00 16.33 18.36
CA VAL A 797 1.87 16.33 17.17
C VAL A 797 3.31 16.54 17.58
N SER A 798 4.16 15.58 17.26
CA SER A 798 5.60 15.70 17.45
C SER A 798 6.16 16.75 16.50
N VAL A 799 6.89 17.71 17.04
CA VAL A 799 7.61 18.75 16.26
C VAL A 799 9.08 18.69 16.64
N SER A 800 9.98 18.73 15.67
CA SER A 800 11.42 18.72 15.93
C SER A 800 12.16 19.70 15.02
N LEU A 801 13.34 20.11 15.47
CA LEU A 801 14.37 20.72 14.61
C LEU A 801 14.90 19.71 13.58
N PRO A 802 15.72 20.14 12.60
CA PRO A 802 16.24 19.25 11.57
C PRO A 802 17.02 18.07 12.18
N GLY A 803 16.75 16.86 11.68
CA GLY A 803 17.31 15.62 12.19
C GLY A 803 18.61 15.18 11.51
N PHE A 804 19.14 16.01 10.61
CA PHE A 804 20.37 15.76 9.87
C PHE A 804 20.95 17.09 9.40
N ASN A 805 22.23 17.35 9.64
CA ASN A 805 22.92 18.58 9.23
C ASN A 805 23.16 18.60 7.70
N GLN A 806 22.83 19.70 7.02
CA GLN A 806 23.19 19.87 5.60
C GLN A 806 24.45 20.73 5.46
N THR A 807 25.18 20.51 4.35
CA THR A 807 26.47 21.18 4.08
C THR A 807 26.34 22.69 3.87
N ILE A 808 25.11 23.19 3.65
CA ILE A 808 24.83 24.61 3.41
C ILE A 808 24.41 25.37 4.67
N ASP A 809 24.12 24.70 5.78
CA ASP A 809 23.50 25.32 6.96
C ASP A 809 24.37 26.44 7.56
N SER A 810 25.65 26.16 7.76
CA SER A 810 26.61 27.16 8.28
C SER A 810 26.78 28.36 7.35
N ARG A 811 26.67 28.15 6.04
CA ARG A 811 26.78 29.21 5.03
C ARG A 811 25.56 30.12 5.09
N VAL A 812 24.36 29.54 5.15
CA VAL A 812 23.10 30.28 5.30
C VAL A 812 23.13 31.15 6.56
N LEU A 813 23.54 30.59 7.69
CA LEU A 813 23.66 31.34 8.95
C LEU A 813 24.73 32.43 8.90
N GLU A 814 25.85 32.18 8.22
CA GLU A 814 26.91 33.19 8.08
C GLU A 814 26.45 34.38 7.23
N VAL A 815 25.61 34.17 6.20
CA VAL A 815 25.02 35.29 5.44
C VAL A 815 24.20 36.21 6.35
N THR A 816 23.53 35.67 7.38
CA THR A 816 22.75 36.50 8.32
C THR A 816 23.60 37.49 9.13
N LYS A 817 24.90 37.22 9.28
CA LYS A 817 25.88 38.11 9.91
C LYS A 817 26.47 39.12 8.92
N GLN A 818 26.57 38.72 7.65
CA GLN A 818 27.18 39.50 6.58
C GLN A 818 26.21 40.53 6.00
N LEU A 819 24.91 40.19 5.91
CA LEU A 819 23.89 41.00 5.27
C LEU A 819 22.76 41.35 6.26
N PRO A 820 22.69 42.61 6.74
CA PRO A 820 21.64 43.06 7.66
C PRO A 820 20.22 42.95 7.12
N GLU A 821 20.06 42.80 5.79
CA GLU A 821 18.78 42.54 5.13
C GLU A 821 18.15 41.20 5.56
N PHE A 822 18.98 40.23 5.97
CA PHE A 822 18.55 38.86 6.28
C PHE A 822 18.95 38.48 7.71
N PRO A 823 18.41 39.14 8.75
CA PRO A 823 18.83 38.90 10.12
C PRO A 823 18.56 37.46 10.56
N PHE A 824 19.36 36.95 11.49
CA PHE A 824 19.08 35.66 12.12
C PHE A 824 17.79 35.74 12.94
N ASN A 825 16.96 34.71 12.83
CA ASN A 825 15.81 34.49 13.68
C ASN A 825 16.00 33.20 14.47
N GLU A 826 16.12 33.33 15.79
CA GLU A 826 16.28 32.19 16.69
C GLU A 826 15.07 31.25 16.68
N ASP A 827 13.86 31.76 16.40
CA ASP A 827 12.64 30.94 16.38
C ASP A 827 11.69 31.36 15.25
N THR A 828 11.37 30.42 14.37
CA THR A 828 10.57 30.68 13.16
C THR A 828 9.10 30.31 13.33
N SER A 829 8.66 29.88 14.53
CA SER A 829 7.29 29.42 14.80
C SER A 829 6.24 30.54 14.71
N GLY A 830 6.62 31.78 15.02
CA GLY A 830 5.75 32.96 15.01
C GLY A 830 5.03 33.22 16.35
N GLY A 831 3.76 33.59 16.26
CA GLY A 831 2.97 34.05 17.40
C GLY A 831 3.37 35.45 17.84
N SER A 832 3.61 35.63 19.14
CA SER A 832 4.05 36.91 19.71
C SER A 832 5.46 37.30 19.24
N HIS A 833 6.25 36.30 18.84
CA HIS A 833 7.59 36.45 18.30
C HIS A 833 7.56 36.76 16.80
N SER A 834 8.49 37.58 16.34
CA SER A 834 8.57 37.96 14.92
C SER A 834 9.01 36.75 14.08
N VAL A 835 8.34 36.52 12.95
CA VAL A 835 8.79 35.50 11.97
C VAL A 835 9.88 36.03 11.03
N LEU A 836 10.11 37.34 10.97
CA LEU A 836 11.10 37.95 10.08
C LEU A 836 12.53 37.50 10.42
N GLY A 837 13.32 37.26 9.37
CA GLY A 837 14.68 36.74 9.47
C GLY A 837 14.78 35.27 9.06
N ILE A 838 16.00 34.73 9.12
CA ILE A 838 16.34 33.36 8.72
C ILE A 838 16.72 32.55 9.94
N GLY A 839 16.12 31.36 10.08
CA GLY A 839 16.35 30.46 11.19
C GLY A 839 16.32 29.00 10.79
N PHE A 840 16.18 28.13 11.78
CA PHE A 840 16.02 26.70 11.57
C PHE A 840 14.56 26.33 11.33
N LEU A 841 14.34 25.30 10.51
CA LEU A 841 13.03 24.73 10.26
C LEU A 841 12.58 23.88 11.46
N GLN A 842 11.37 24.15 11.93
CA GLN A 842 10.64 23.25 12.81
C GLN A 842 9.71 22.39 11.93
N SER A 843 9.86 21.07 12.04
CA SER A 843 9.10 20.10 11.25
C SER A 843 8.16 19.30 12.13
N SER A 844 6.95 19.01 11.65
CA SER A 844 6.01 18.07 12.29
C SER A 844 6.50 16.62 12.16
N ALA A 845 7.62 16.31 12.81
CA ALA A 845 8.31 15.04 12.82
C ALA A 845 8.83 14.72 14.24
N GLY A 846 9.08 13.45 14.53
CA GLY A 846 9.68 13.01 15.78
C GLY A 846 10.28 11.62 15.65
N GLY A 847 11.47 11.40 16.22
CA GLY A 847 12.17 10.10 16.09
C GLY A 847 12.47 9.72 14.64
N GLY A 848 12.64 10.70 13.75
CA GLY A 848 12.94 10.51 12.33
C GLY A 848 11.75 10.12 11.46
N VAL A 849 10.52 10.21 11.96
CA VAL A 849 9.29 9.93 11.20
C VAL A 849 8.33 11.12 11.20
N ARG A 850 7.50 11.22 10.15
CA ARG A 850 6.41 12.18 10.06
C ARG A 850 5.44 12.06 11.25
N SER A 851 4.96 13.20 11.72
CA SER A 851 3.83 13.32 12.65
C SER A 851 2.66 14.01 11.93
N SER A 852 1.70 13.23 11.45
CA SER A 852 0.47 13.71 10.79
C SER A 852 -0.72 13.68 11.75
N SER A 853 -1.87 14.23 11.31
CA SER A 853 -3.10 14.17 12.11
C SER A 853 -3.61 12.73 12.30
N SER A 854 -3.30 11.81 11.38
CA SER A 854 -3.60 10.38 11.52
C SER A 854 -2.68 9.70 12.53
N THR A 855 -1.36 9.92 12.46
CA THR A 855 -0.41 9.29 13.40
C THR A 855 -0.46 9.90 14.80
N SER A 856 -0.99 11.10 14.95
CA SER A 856 -1.13 11.79 16.24
C SER A 856 -2.54 11.68 16.80
N TYR A 857 -3.52 12.36 16.20
CA TYR A 857 -4.85 12.50 16.77
C TYR A 857 -5.69 11.22 16.64
N LEU A 858 -5.70 10.62 15.44
CA LEU A 858 -6.47 9.40 15.21
C LEU A 858 -5.84 8.21 15.95
N ALA A 859 -4.51 8.04 15.89
CA ALA A 859 -3.83 7.00 16.65
C ALA A 859 -4.17 7.03 18.15
N ASN A 860 -4.26 8.22 18.75
CA ASN A 860 -4.64 8.40 20.16
C ASN A 860 -6.15 8.23 20.43
N ALA A 861 -6.99 8.25 19.39
CA ALA A 861 -8.44 8.07 19.47
C ALA A 861 -8.94 6.69 19.01
N ASN A 862 -8.10 5.86 18.40
CA ASN A 862 -8.47 4.58 17.78
C ASN A 862 -9.09 3.56 18.74
N ASN A 863 -8.95 3.75 20.06
CA ASN A 863 -9.55 2.86 21.06
C ASN A 863 -10.94 3.34 21.54
N ARG A 864 -11.45 4.49 21.05
CA ARG A 864 -12.67 5.14 21.54
C ARG A 864 -13.91 4.66 20.80
N ARG A 865 -14.83 4.01 21.53
CA ARG A 865 -16.08 3.42 20.99
C ARG A 865 -16.95 4.39 20.18
N GLY A 866 -16.90 5.67 20.52
CA GLY A 866 -17.65 6.72 19.83
C GLY A 866 -17.15 7.01 18.42
N LEU A 867 -15.93 6.62 18.04
CA LEU A 867 -15.34 6.99 16.76
C LEU A 867 -15.53 5.89 15.70
N THR A 868 -16.02 6.21 14.52
CA THR A 868 -15.99 5.34 13.34
C THR A 868 -15.30 6.08 12.22
N VAL A 869 -14.34 5.45 11.54
CA VAL A 869 -13.63 6.03 10.40
C VAL A 869 -13.84 5.13 9.19
N VAL A 870 -14.26 5.70 8.07
CA VAL A 870 -14.46 4.95 6.83
C VAL A 870 -13.56 5.58 5.78
N ILE A 871 -12.59 4.81 5.30
CA ILE A 871 -11.75 5.20 4.16
C ILE A 871 -12.41 4.75 2.86
N ASN A 872 -11.92 5.25 1.73
CA ASN A 872 -12.53 5.01 0.42
C ASN A 872 -14.02 5.39 0.35
N ALA A 873 -14.45 6.36 1.17
CA ALA A 873 -15.81 6.85 1.28
C ALA A 873 -15.91 8.28 0.75
N TYR A 874 -16.31 8.40 -0.51
CA TYR A 874 -16.44 9.66 -1.23
C TYR A 874 -17.79 10.32 -0.95
N VAL A 875 -17.78 11.44 -0.23
CA VAL A 875 -18.99 12.25 -0.01
C VAL A 875 -19.33 13.02 -1.28
N THR A 876 -20.53 12.79 -1.80
CA THR A 876 -21.01 13.36 -3.06
C THR A 876 -21.81 14.64 -2.86
N LYS A 877 -22.59 14.74 -1.78
CA LYS A 877 -23.30 15.95 -1.37
C LYS A 877 -23.82 15.86 0.06
N LEU A 878 -24.18 17.00 0.60
CA LEU A 878 -25.03 17.18 1.78
C LEU A 878 -26.50 17.08 1.37
N VAL A 879 -27.34 16.64 2.29
CA VAL A 879 -28.78 16.50 2.11
C VAL A 879 -29.51 17.34 3.15
N SER A 880 -30.40 18.21 2.67
CA SER A 880 -31.27 19.02 3.52
C SER A 880 -32.23 18.12 4.30
N THR A 881 -32.27 18.27 5.62
CA THR A 881 -33.17 17.55 6.52
C THR A 881 -34.45 18.33 6.85
N GLY A 882 -34.65 19.50 6.23
CA GLY A 882 -35.88 20.29 6.30
C GLY A 882 -35.63 21.77 6.60
N ASN A 883 -36.65 22.43 7.16
CA ASN A 883 -36.50 23.78 7.69
C ASN A 883 -35.74 23.74 9.02
N GLY A 884 -34.91 24.76 9.26
CA GLY A 884 -34.26 24.97 10.56
C GLY A 884 -35.25 25.48 11.60
N GLN A 885 -34.82 25.54 12.86
CA GLN A 885 -35.60 26.12 13.94
C GLN A 885 -35.69 27.64 13.85
N LYS A 886 -34.65 28.31 13.34
CA LYS A 886 -34.66 29.74 13.09
C LYS A 886 -35.46 30.03 11.80
N PRO A 887 -36.41 30.99 11.81
CA PRO A 887 -37.19 31.34 10.63
C PRO A 887 -36.29 31.67 9.43
N GLY A 888 -36.55 31.01 8.30
CA GLY A 888 -35.81 31.20 7.05
C GLY A 888 -34.56 30.32 6.89
N ASN A 889 -34.07 29.67 7.96
CA ASN A 889 -32.92 28.78 7.87
C ASN A 889 -33.30 27.38 7.34
N LYS A 890 -32.33 26.68 6.76
CA LYS A 890 -32.43 25.26 6.36
C LYS A 890 -31.56 24.39 7.25
N ALA A 891 -32.00 23.16 7.50
CA ALA A 891 -31.23 22.19 8.26
C ALA A 891 -30.47 21.24 7.32
N PHE A 892 -29.17 21.05 7.54
CA PHE A 892 -28.35 20.09 6.79
C PHE A 892 -27.63 19.18 7.78
N ARG A 893 -28.20 18.00 8.03
CA ARG A 893 -27.62 17.01 8.95
C ARG A 893 -27.32 15.67 8.31
N SER A 894 -27.54 15.52 7.01
CA SER A 894 -27.31 14.25 6.33
C SER A 894 -26.27 14.41 5.21
N VAL A 895 -25.45 13.38 5.01
CA VAL A 895 -24.46 13.28 3.93
C VAL A 895 -24.80 12.10 3.04
N GLN A 896 -24.68 12.30 1.73
CA GLN A 896 -24.76 11.23 0.74
C GLN A 896 -23.35 10.89 0.26
N PHE A 897 -22.98 9.62 0.32
CA PHE A 897 -21.64 9.16 -0.02
C PHE A 897 -21.68 7.80 -0.73
N THR A 898 -20.54 7.43 -1.30
CA THR A 898 -20.35 6.18 -2.06
C THR A 898 -18.90 5.74 -1.94
N SER A 899 -18.58 4.55 -2.40
CA SER A 899 -17.17 4.14 -2.53
C SER A 899 -16.43 5.07 -3.51
N SER A 900 -15.18 5.39 -3.21
CA SER A 900 -14.33 6.29 -4.01
C SER A 900 -14.06 5.72 -5.41
N PRO A 901 -14.18 6.51 -6.49
CA PRO A 901 -13.81 6.07 -7.83
C PRO A 901 -12.30 5.92 -7.94
N GLY A 902 -11.82 4.77 -8.39
CA GLY A 902 -10.39 4.50 -8.61
C GLY A 902 -9.78 3.38 -7.77
N THR A 903 -10.56 2.72 -6.91
CA THR A 903 -10.14 1.49 -6.18
C THR A 903 -10.88 0.23 -6.66
N GLY A 904 -11.34 0.24 -7.91
CA GLY A 904 -12.30 -0.70 -8.49
C GLY A 904 -13.21 0.03 -9.47
N PRO A 905 -14.02 -0.69 -10.27
CA PRO A 905 -14.67 -0.10 -11.43
C PRO A 905 -15.59 1.05 -10.97
N ALA A 906 -15.58 2.16 -11.69
CA ALA A 906 -16.71 3.05 -11.73
C ALA A 906 -17.61 2.62 -12.89
N PRO A 907 -18.70 1.88 -12.65
CA PRO A 907 -19.86 1.92 -13.51
C PRO A 907 -20.98 2.62 -12.74
N GLY A 908 -21.99 3.14 -13.42
CA GLY A 908 -23.21 3.61 -12.77
C GLY A 908 -23.89 2.49 -11.96
N GLY A 909 -23.48 2.30 -10.69
CA GLY A 909 -23.93 1.17 -9.87
C GLY A 909 -23.44 1.12 -8.41
N SER A 910 -22.48 1.93 -7.96
CA SER A 910 -22.15 1.97 -6.51
C SER A 910 -23.35 2.51 -5.73
N LYS A 911 -23.94 1.67 -4.85
CA LYS A 911 -25.10 2.03 -4.04
C LYS A 911 -24.74 3.22 -3.17
N SER A 912 -25.33 4.37 -3.47
CA SER A 912 -25.16 5.56 -2.66
C SER A 912 -25.82 5.37 -1.29
N LEU A 913 -25.06 5.65 -0.24
CA LEU A 913 -25.49 5.56 1.16
C LEU A 913 -25.79 6.96 1.70
N THR A 914 -26.61 7.03 2.74
CA THR A 914 -26.90 8.28 3.46
C THR A 914 -26.68 8.08 4.95
N ALA A 915 -25.85 8.93 5.56
CA ALA A 915 -25.65 8.98 7.00
C ALA A 915 -26.20 10.31 7.55
N THR A 916 -26.74 10.28 8.77
CA THR A 916 -27.36 11.45 9.42
C THR A 916 -26.74 11.73 10.78
N ALA A 917 -26.35 12.98 11.01
CA ALA A 917 -25.89 13.49 12.29
C ALA A 917 -27.10 13.91 13.16
N ARG A 918 -27.09 13.57 14.45
CA ARG A 918 -28.08 14.06 15.42
C ARG A 918 -27.82 15.53 15.74
N LYS A 919 -26.55 15.93 15.79
CA LYS A 919 -26.11 17.28 16.12
C LYS A 919 -25.69 18.03 14.87
N GLU A 920 -24.48 17.78 14.38
CA GLU A 920 -23.89 18.52 13.27
C GLU A 920 -23.14 17.63 12.27
N VAL A 921 -23.23 17.99 10.98
CA VAL A 921 -22.24 17.62 9.97
C VAL A 921 -21.11 18.65 10.00
N ILE A 922 -19.88 18.19 9.95
CA ILE A 922 -18.66 19.00 9.96
C ILE A 922 -17.92 18.75 8.65
N LEU A 923 -17.86 19.76 7.78
CA LEU A 923 -17.03 19.69 6.59
C LEU A 923 -15.57 20.00 6.95
N SER A 924 -14.69 19.06 6.66
CA SER A 924 -13.24 19.16 6.79
C SER A 924 -12.54 18.68 5.50
N ALA A 925 -13.17 18.91 4.36
CA ALA A 925 -12.72 18.47 3.03
C ALA A 925 -11.68 19.40 2.40
N GLY A 926 -11.27 20.45 3.13
CA GLY A 926 -10.24 21.40 2.73
C GLY A 926 -10.74 22.42 1.71
N SER A 927 -9.87 23.40 1.41
CA SER A 927 -10.19 24.58 0.60
C SER A 927 -10.67 24.30 -0.82
N ILE A 928 -10.52 23.08 -1.34
CA ILE A 928 -11.01 22.68 -2.65
C ILE A 928 -12.26 21.79 -2.53
N GLY A 929 -12.21 20.75 -1.70
CA GLY A 929 -13.33 19.81 -1.54
C GLY A 929 -14.56 20.44 -0.87
N THR A 930 -14.36 21.29 0.14
CA THR A 930 -15.45 21.95 0.88
C THR A 930 -16.37 22.81 -0.02
N PRO A 931 -15.87 23.78 -0.81
CA PRO A 931 -16.75 24.56 -1.70
C PRO A 931 -17.39 23.69 -2.79
N GLN A 932 -16.72 22.64 -3.29
CA GLN A 932 -17.31 21.70 -4.25
C GLN A 932 -18.52 20.98 -3.65
N ILE A 933 -18.38 20.40 -2.45
CA ILE A 933 -19.46 19.68 -1.77
C ILE A 933 -20.64 20.61 -1.48
N LEU A 934 -20.40 21.84 -0.99
CA LEU A 934 -21.46 22.82 -0.75
C LEU A 934 -22.26 23.13 -2.02
N LYS A 935 -21.56 23.44 -3.12
CA LYS A 935 -22.19 23.76 -4.41
C LYS A 935 -23.00 22.59 -4.95
N LEU A 936 -22.47 21.37 -4.91
CA LEU A 936 -23.19 20.13 -5.31
C LEU A 936 -24.43 19.85 -4.44
N SER A 937 -24.46 20.41 -3.23
CA SER A 937 -25.58 20.30 -2.29
C SER A 937 -26.65 21.37 -2.48
N GLY A 938 -26.54 22.22 -3.50
CA GLY A 938 -27.45 23.33 -3.72
C GLY A 938 -27.19 24.54 -2.81
N ILE A 939 -26.01 24.65 -2.21
CA ILE A 939 -25.61 25.77 -1.36
C ILE A 939 -24.56 26.59 -2.13
N GLY A 940 -24.95 27.75 -2.64
CA GLY A 940 -24.05 28.54 -3.50
C GLY A 940 -24.78 29.63 -4.31
N ASN A 941 -24.12 30.11 -5.37
CA ASN A 941 -24.68 31.13 -6.26
C ASN A 941 -25.77 30.54 -7.18
N SER A 942 -27.00 31.03 -7.06
CA SER A 942 -28.15 30.53 -7.83
C SER A 942 -27.95 30.52 -9.34
N ALA A 943 -27.30 31.55 -9.90
CA ALA A 943 -27.08 31.62 -11.34
C ALA A 943 -26.07 30.54 -11.81
N GLU A 944 -24.97 30.36 -11.05
CA GLU A 944 -23.96 29.32 -11.31
C GLU A 944 -24.59 27.93 -11.19
N LEU A 945 -25.26 27.65 -10.07
CA LEU A 945 -25.84 26.33 -9.81
C LEU A 945 -26.92 25.96 -10.83
N LYS A 946 -27.80 26.91 -11.18
CA LYS A 946 -28.84 26.69 -12.20
C LYS A 946 -28.25 26.35 -13.56
N SER A 947 -27.12 26.97 -13.93
CA SER A 947 -26.45 26.67 -15.22
C SER A 947 -25.93 25.24 -15.32
N LEU A 948 -25.72 24.56 -14.19
CA LEU A 948 -25.27 23.16 -14.08
C LEU A 948 -26.43 22.20 -13.75
N GLY A 949 -27.68 22.68 -13.75
CA GLY A 949 -28.85 21.88 -13.40
C GLY A 949 -28.96 21.53 -11.90
N ILE A 950 -28.32 22.31 -11.02
CA ILE A 950 -28.41 22.14 -9.57
C ILE A 950 -29.43 23.12 -9.01
N ASN A 951 -30.44 22.62 -8.30
CA ASN A 951 -31.42 23.46 -7.62
C ASN A 951 -30.79 24.13 -6.40
N THR A 952 -30.86 25.45 -6.32
CA THR A 952 -30.38 26.19 -5.16
C THR A 952 -31.35 26.06 -3.99
N ILE A 953 -30.83 25.61 -2.86
CA ILE A 953 -31.54 25.49 -1.58
C ILE A 953 -31.22 26.70 -0.71
N VAL A 954 -29.96 27.13 -0.68
CA VAL A 954 -29.49 28.30 0.07
C VAL A 954 -28.59 29.15 -0.83
N GLN A 955 -28.98 30.42 -1.01
CA GLN A 955 -28.18 31.39 -1.76
C GLN A 955 -26.99 31.85 -0.91
N ASN A 956 -25.78 31.63 -1.41
CA ASN A 956 -24.58 32.27 -0.89
C ASN A 956 -23.57 32.45 -2.04
N THR A 957 -23.31 33.70 -2.41
CA THR A 957 -22.42 34.03 -3.55
C THR A 957 -20.94 33.88 -3.23
N ASP A 958 -20.58 33.75 -1.96
CA ASP A 958 -19.19 33.82 -1.50
C ASP A 958 -18.55 32.42 -1.37
N ILE A 959 -19.32 31.35 -1.60
CA ILE A 959 -18.82 29.97 -1.59
C ILE A 959 -17.94 29.71 -2.80
N GLY A 960 -16.70 29.31 -2.53
CA GLY A 960 -15.67 29.10 -3.55
C GLY A 960 -14.98 30.38 -3.98
N GLU A 961 -15.38 31.56 -3.48
CA GLU A 961 -14.72 32.84 -3.78
C GLU A 961 -13.57 33.11 -2.80
N ASN A 962 -12.83 34.20 -2.98
CA ASN A 962 -11.74 34.63 -2.09
C ASN A 962 -10.62 33.57 -1.90
N LEU A 963 -10.42 32.69 -2.88
CA LEU A 963 -9.31 31.72 -2.85
C LEU A 963 -8.00 32.50 -2.74
N SER A 964 -7.27 32.29 -1.64
CA SER A 964 -5.95 32.86 -1.39
C SER A 964 -4.97 31.73 -1.23
N ASP A 965 -3.78 31.87 -1.81
CA ASP A 965 -2.74 30.86 -1.73
C ASP A 965 -1.36 31.50 -1.92
N HIS A 966 -0.35 30.90 -1.31
CA HIS A 966 1.04 31.26 -1.51
C HIS A 966 1.56 30.68 -2.84
N THR A 967 2.38 31.46 -3.53
CA THR A 967 3.07 30.99 -4.75
C THR A 967 4.46 30.47 -4.44
N LEU A 968 5.02 29.62 -5.29
CA LEU A 968 6.38 29.09 -5.20
C LEU A 968 7.18 29.42 -6.47
N LEU A 969 8.42 29.88 -6.37
CA LEU A 969 9.34 30.04 -7.51
C LEU A 969 10.72 29.45 -7.18
N PRO A 970 11.21 28.44 -7.92
CA PRO A 970 12.53 27.87 -7.71
C PRO A 970 13.63 28.70 -8.38
N ASN A 971 14.58 29.23 -7.60
CA ASN A 971 15.76 29.95 -8.07
C ASN A 971 16.99 29.04 -7.93
N ILE A 972 17.41 28.43 -9.04
CA ILE A 972 18.38 27.33 -9.03
C ILE A 972 19.77 27.85 -9.34
N PHE A 973 20.77 27.42 -8.58
CA PHE A 973 22.17 27.79 -8.78
C PHE A 973 23.01 26.53 -8.97
N SER A 974 23.95 26.58 -9.92
CA SER A 974 25.00 25.58 -10.01
C SER A 974 26.02 25.81 -8.90
N VAL A 975 26.47 24.73 -8.27
CA VAL A 975 27.42 24.75 -7.15
C VAL A 975 28.63 23.87 -7.42
N LYS A 976 29.74 24.16 -6.73
CA LYS A 976 31.00 23.42 -6.85
C LYS A 976 30.99 22.18 -5.95
N GLY A 977 31.61 21.12 -6.44
CA GLY A 977 31.87 19.89 -5.68
C GLY A 977 30.65 18.98 -5.54
N ASP A 978 30.75 18.05 -4.60
CA ASP A 978 29.82 16.96 -4.31
C ASP A 978 28.98 17.19 -3.03
N LEU A 979 29.02 18.42 -2.48
CA LEU A 979 28.32 18.75 -1.24
C LEU A 979 26.79 18.82 -1.37
N SER A 980 26.25 18.87 -2.59
CA SER A 980 24.80 18.82 -2.87
C SER A 980 24.28 17.38 -2.86
N PHE A 981 23.02 17.16 -2.52
CA PHE A 981 22.43 15.81 -2.52
C PHE A 981 22.08 15.27 -3.90
N ASP A 982 22.25 16.03 -4.99
CA ASP A 982 21.92 15.58 -6.34
C ASP A 982 22.60 14.25 -6.73
N HIS A 983 23.84 14.03 -6.29
CA HIS A 983 24.55 12.78 -6.57
C HIS A 983 23.90 11.57 -5.87
N ILE A 984 23.47 11.75 -4.62
CA ILE A 984 22.73 10.74 -3.83
C ILE A 984 21.41 10.43 -4.54
N LEU A 985 20.65 11.45 -4.90
CA LEU A 985 19.30 11.32 -5.45
C LEU A 985 19.28 10.78 -6.89
N ARG A 986 20.38 10.90 -7.64
CA ARG A 986 20.53 10.28 -8.97
C ARG A 986 21.02 8.84 -8.90
N SER A 987 21.73 8.49 -7.84
CA SER A 987 22.33 7.16 -7.68
C SER A 987 21.39 6.25 -6.91
N SER A 988 20.82 5.27 -7.60
CA SER A 988 19.92 4.28 -6.97
C SER A 988 20.59 3.56 -5.80
N SER A 989 21.90 3.29 -5.88
CA SER A 989 22.64 2.62 -4.79
C SER A 989 22.82 3.52 -3.57
N GLN A 990 23.11 4.81 -3.76
CA GLN A 990 23.25 5.76 -2.65
C GLN A 990 21.90 6.13 -2.04
N THR A 991 20.88 6.35 -2.88
CA THR A 991 19.49 6.54 -2.44
C THR A 991 19.02 5.33 -1.63
N GLN A 992 19.28 4.10 -2.09
CA GLN A 992 18.94 2.90 -1.35
C GLN A 992 19.71 2.79 -0.04
N ALA A 993 21.01 3.13 0.00
CA ALA A 993 21.79 3.11 1.24
C ALA A 993 21.25 4.09 2.30
N VAL A 994 20.85 5.28 1.88
CA VAL A 994 20.20 6.27 2.77
C VAL A 994 18.82 5.78 3.22
N LEU A 995 18.05 5.16 2.33
CA LEU A 995 16.77 4.56 2.68
C LEU A 995 16.95 3.42 3.68
N ASP A 996 17.94 2.54 3.47
CA ASP A 996 18.25 1.41 4.34
C ASP A 996 18.65 1.90 5.73
N GLN A 997 19.44 2.97 5.82
CA GLN A 997 19.75 3.62 7.09
C GLN A 997 18.46 4.05 7.82
N TRP A 998 17.58 4.79 7.14
CA TRP A 998 16.32 5.22 7.74
C TRP A 998 15.41 4.04 8.10
N ILE A 999 15.33 3.00 7.27
CA ILE A 999 14.56 1.79 7.56
C ILE A 999 15.08 1.11 8.84
N GLN A 1000 16.40 0.99 9.00
CA GLN A 1000 17.04 0.28 10.11
C GLN A 1000 16.93 1.01 11.44
N ASN A 1001 17.09 2.33 11.46
CA ASN A 1001 17.23 3.07 12.72
C ASN A 1001 16.51 4.43 12.75
N LYS A 1002 15.80 4.80 11.68
CA LYS A 1002 15.09 6.08 11.53
C LYS A 1002 16.02 7.30 11.64
N THR A 1003 17.29 7.17 11.24
CA THR A 1003 18.27 8.27 11.20
C THR A 1003 18.72 8.57 9.76
N GLY A 1004 19.59 9.57 9.61
CA GLY A 1004 20.20 9.92 8.32
C GLY A 1004 19.35 10.88 7.50
N LEU A 1005 19.76 11.11 6.26
CA LEU A 1005 19.15 12.12 5.38
C LEU A 1005 17.63 11.94 5.23
N PHE A 1006 17.12 10.70 5.14
CA PHE A 1006 15.68 10.45 4.99
C PHE A 1006 14.86 10.65 6.27
N ALA A 1007 15.51 10.72 7.43
CA ALA A 1007 14.87 11.10 8.70
C ALA A 1007 14.66 12.62 8.82
N ASN A 1008 15.25 13.39 7.90
CA ASN A 1008 15.24 14.83 7.92
C ASN A 1008 14.27 15.41 6.87
N ASN A 1009 13.87 16.66 7.08
CA ASN A 1009 13.19 17.42 6.04
C ASN A 1009 14.13 17.65 4.84
N VAL A 1010 13.56 17.99 3.68
CA VAL A 1010 14.33 18.41 2.50
C VAL A 1010 15.08 19.73 2.72
N VAL A 1011 14.76 20.50 3.77
CA VAL A 1011 15.43 21.75 4.13
C VAL A 1011 15.70 21.87 5.62
N ASN A 1012 16.78 22.58 5.97
CA ASN A 1012 17.13 22.87 7.37
C ASN A 1012 16.89 24.32 7.76
N ASN A 1013 17.08 25.24 6.81
CA ASN A 1013 16.91 26.66 7.04
C ASN A 1013 15.89 27.25 6.07
N PHE A 1014 15.19 28.26 6.56
CA PHE A 1014 14.30 29.11 5.80
C PHE A 1014 14.13 30.44 6.53
N GLY A 1015 13.48 31.41 5.90
CA GLY A 1015 13.21 32.68 6.53
C GLY A 1015 12.22 33.55 5.79
N PHE A 1016 11.83 34.62 6.47
CA PHE A 1016 10.82 35.55 6.00
C PHE A 1016 11.37 36.96 5.92
N ALA A 1017 10.96 37.72 4.91
CA ALA A 1017 11.43 39.07 4.69
C ALA A 1017 10.31 40.00 4.20
N ARG A 1018 10.56 41.30 4.37
CA ARG A 1018 9.67 42.37 3.93
C ARG A 1018 10.32 43.15 2.80
N LEU A 1019 9.50 43.62 1.86
CA LEU A 1019 9.94 44.59 0.88
C LEU A 1019 10.40 45.89 1.55
N PRO A 1020 11.39 46.60 0.97
CA PRO A 1020 11.79 47.91 1.46
C PRO A 1020 10.63 48.90 1.49
N SER A 1021 10.58 49.76 2.52
CA SER A 1021 9.54 50.79 2.67
C SER A 1021 9.45 51.75 1.48
N SER A 1022 10.57 52.01 0.80
CA SER A 1022 10.59 52.79 -0.44
C SER A 1022 9.81 52.11 -1.57
N THR A 1023 9.97 50.79 -1.75
CA THR A 1023 9.23 50.00 -2.72
C THR A 1023 7.75 49.94 -2.36
N LEU A 1024 7.41 49.68 -1.09
CA LEU A 1024 6.01 49.59 -0.63
C LEU A 1024 5.21 50.86 -0.91
N LYS A 1025 5.80 52.04 -0.69
CA LYS A 1025 5.16 53.34 -1.00
C LYS A 1025 4.73 53.48 -2.46
N THR A 1026 5.36 52.75 -3.38
CA THR A 1026 5.04 52.79 -4.83
C THR A 1026 3.98 51.78 -5.25
N LEU A 1027 3.70 50.76 -4.42
CA LEU A 1027 2.82 49.63 -4.77
C LEU A 1027 1.42 49.73 -4.16
N GLY A 1028 1.19 50.68 -3.25
CA GLY A 1028 -0.10 50.91 -2.60
C GLY A 1028 -0.07 50.51 -1.11
N PRO A 1029 -1.25 50.26 -0.50
CA PRO A 1029 -1.33 49.79 0.87
C PRO A 1029 -0.58 48.46 1.06
N ASP A 1030 0.13 48.35 2.18
CA ASP A 1030 0.81 47.13 2.57
C ASP A 1030 -0.20 45.98 2.81
N PRO A 1031 -0.11 44.85 2.09
CA PRO A 1031 -1.06 43.73 2.22
C PRO A 1031 -0.71 42.74 3.34
N ALA A 1032 0.46 42.87 3.98
CA ALA A 1032 0.84 42.04 5.12
C ALA A 1032 -0.13 42.26 6.30
N ALA A 1033 -0.22 41.31 7.23
CA ALA A 1033 -1.14 41.44 8.37
C ALA A 1033 -0.77 42.60 9.31
N GLY A 1034 0.52 42.94 9.33
CA GLY A 1034 1.08 44.10 10.01
C GLY A 1034 2.60 44.19 9.79
N PRO A 1035 3.31 45.08 10.51
CA PRO A 1035 4.74 45.31 10.34
C PRO A 1035 5.64 44.11 10.70
N LYS A 1036 5.19 43.17 11.55
CA LYS A 1036 5.94 41.92 11.85
C LYS A 1036 5.69 40.83 10.80
N SER A 1037 4.67 40.99 9.98
CA SER A 1037 4.28 40.01 8.97
C SER A 1037 5.09 40.18 7.67
N PRO A 1038 5.51 39.10 7.02
CA PRO A 1038 6.34 39.15 5.82
C PRO A 1038 5.59 39.43 4.51
N HIS A 1039 6.39 39.78 3.51
CA HIS A 1039 5.96 39.86 2.12
C HIS A 1039 6.33 38.62 1.32
N TYR A 1040 7.52 38.07 1.58
CA TYR A 1040 8.00 36.87 0.92
C TYR A 1040 8.81 35.99 1.87
N GLU A 1041 8.92 34.73 1.51
CA GLU A 1041 9.74 33.72 2.18
C GLU A 1041 10.87 33.24 1.26
N MET A 1042 11.93 32.76 1.89
CA MET A 1042 13.12 32.16 1.27
C MET A 1042 13.37 30.81 1.92
N ILE A 1043 13.37 29.74 1.13
CA ILE A 1043 13.63 28.37 1.58
C ILE A 1043 14.90 27.85 0.91
N PHE A 1044 15.79 27.24 1.69
CA PHE A 1044 17.13 26.85 1.23
C PHE A 1044 17.24 25.32 1.10
N SER A 1045 17.35 24.81 -0.13
CA SER A 1045 17.48 23.37 -0.43
C SER A 1045 18.84 23.05 -1.05
N ASN A 1046 19.48 21.99 -0.57
CA ASN A 1046 20.82 21.56 -1.01
C ASN A 1046 20.80 20.57 -2.19
N PHE A 1047 19.86 20.75 -3.12
CA PHE A 1047 19.71 19.93 -4.32
C PHE A 1047 18.86 20.67 -5.37
N TYR A 1048 18.77 20.10 -6.57
CA TYR A 1048 17.85 20.57 -7.60
C TYR A 1048 16.40 20.35 -7.21
N PHE A 1049 15.63 21.43 -7.10
CA PHE A 1049 14.20 21.37 -6.85
C PHE A 1049 13.45 22.28 -7.84
N ASN A 1050 12.65 21.68 -8.71
CA ASN A 1050 11.83 22.41 -9.67
C ASN A 1050 10.52 21.64 -9.95
N PRO A 1051 9.41 21.98 -9.29
CA PRO A 1051 8.16 21.24 -9.45
C PRO A 1051 7.70 21.16 -10.92
N GLY A 1052 7.41 19.95 -11.38
CA GLY A 1052 6.99 19.69 -12.76
C GLY A 1052 8.13 19.51 -13.77
N PHE A 1053 9.39 19.55 -13.33
CA PHE A 1053 10.56 19.33 -14.17
C PHE A 1053 11.46 18.23 -13.58
N SER A 1054 11.98 17.37 -14.45
CA SER A 1054 12.94 16.34 -14.05
C SER A 1054 14.26 16.96 -13.59
N THR A 1055 14.90 16.32 -12.61
CA THR A 1055 16.26 16.66 -12.19
C THR A 1055 17.22 16.50 -13.37
N PRO A 1056 18.10 17.49 -13.67
CA PRO A 1056 19.11 17.34 -14.70
C PRO A 1056 19.98 16.12 -14.44
N SER A 1057 20.38 15.40 -15.49
CA SER A 1057 21.17 14.17 -15.37
C SER A 1057 22.60 14.40 -14.85
N THR A 1058 23.09 15.64 -14.93
CA THR A 1058 24.43 16.03 -14.49
C THR A 1058 24.40 17.38 -13.76
N GLY A 1059 25.48 17.70 -13.05
CA GLY A 1059 25.64 18.95 -12.30
C GLY A 1059 25.23 18.85 -10.84
N SER A 1060 25.79 19.72 -10.01
CA SER A 1060 25.45 19.86 -8.60
C SER A 1060 24.69 21.17 -8.42
N PHE A 1061 23.61 21.14 -7.64
CA PHE A 1061 22.70 22.26 -7.52
C PHE A 1061 22.36 22.59 -6.08
N MET A 1062 22.06 23.87 -5.87
CA MET A 1062 21.29 24.31 -4.73
C MET A 1062 20.10 25.12 -5.24
N THR A 1063 18.99 25.05 -4.52
CA THR A 1063 17.77 25.77 -4.89
C THR A 1063 17.38 26.70 -3.76
N PHE A 1064 17.18 27.96 -4.10
CA PHE A 1064 16.53 28.93 -3.24
C PHE A 1064 15.10 29.14 -3.71
N VAL A 1065 14.14 28.68 -2.93
CA VAL A 1065 12.73 28.82 -3.28
C VAL A 1065 12.21 30.13 -2.71
N THR A 1066 11.62 30.97 -3.55
CA THR A 1066 10.90 32.17 -3.09
C THR A 1066 9.41 31.96 -3.09
N VAL A 1067 8.76 32.49 -2.06
CA VAL A 1067 7.31 32.32 -1.85
C VAL A 1067 6.67 33.67 -1.60
N LEU A 1068 5.54 33.95 -2.25
CA LEU A 1068 4.75 35.16 -1.97
C LEU A 1068 3.83 34.89 -0.78
N ILE A 1069 4.02 35.63 0.32
CA ILE A 1069 3.32 35.38 1.60
C ILE A 1069 2.12 36.30 1.81
N SER A 1070 2.14 37.52 1.29
CA SER A 1070 0.98 38.43 1.36
C SER A 1070 0.41 38.73 -0.03
N PRO A 1071 -0.10 37.70 -0.74
CA PRO A 1071 -0.69 37.89 -2.06
C PRO A 1071 -1.93 38.77 -1.98
N THR A 1072 -2.11 39.59 -3.01
CA THR A 1072 -3.30 40.43 -3.22
C THR A 1072 -4.22 39.89 -4.31
N SER A 1073 -3.74 39.00 -5.18
CA SER A 1073 -4.60 38.22 -6.07
C SER A 1073 -5.59 37.37 -5.27
N ARG A 1074 -6.82 37.26 -5.78
CA ARG A 1074 -7.88 36.42 -5.19
C ARG A 1074 -8.55 35.62 -6.30
N GLY A 1075 -8.72 34.34 -6.04
CA GLY A 1075 -9.23 33.38 -6.99
C GLY A 1075 -10.60 32.81 -6.64
N THR A 1076 -10.97 31.77 -7.39
CA THR A 1076 -12.23 31.05 -7.24
C THR A 1076 -12.07 29.53 -7.37
N VAL A 1077 -12.99 28.77 -6.76
CA VAL A 1077 -13.23 27.35 -7.00
C VAL A 1077 -14.66 27.20 -7.48
N LYS A 1078 -14.83 26.73 -8.72
CA LYS A 1078 -16.14 26.55 -9.36
C LYS A 1078 -16.38 25.11 -9.73
N LEU A 1079 -17.64 24.73 -9.81
CA LEU A 1079 -18.01 23.42 -10.33
C LEU A 1079 -17.76 23.38 -11.84
N ARG A 1080 -17.20 22.27 -12.31
CA ARG A 1080 -17.13 21.97 -13.75
C ARG A 1080 -18.45 21.42 -14.27
N SER A 1081 -19.09 20.58 -13.48
CA SER A 1081 -20.36 19.92 -13.77
C SER A 1081 -21.11 19.63 -12.46
N ASN A 1082 -22.28 18.99 -12.55
CA ASN A 1082 -23.01 18.48 -11.39
C ASN A 1082 -22.60 17.05 -10.97
N ASN A 1083 -21.55 16.48 -11.59
CA ASN A 1083 -20.99 15.21 -11.18
C ASN A 1083 -19.97 15.42 -10.05
N ALA A 1084 -20.18 14.74 -8.92
CA ALA A 1084 -19.31 14.85 -7.76
C ALA A 1084 -17.87 14.37 -8.02
N PHE A 1085 -17.66 13.53 -9.03
CA PHE A 1085 -16.34 12.97 -9.36
C PHE A 1085 -15.55 13.83 -10.35
N ASP A 1086 -16.17 14.84 -10.96
CA ASP A 1086 -15.48 15.73 -11.87
C ASP A 1086 -14.60 16.70 -11.05
N LYS A 1087 -13.35 16.88 -11.48
CA LYS A 1087 -12.44 17.82 -10.85
C LYS A 1087 -12.96 19.26 -11.01
N PRO A 1088 -13.00 20.06 -9.93
CA PRO A 1088 -13.49 21.43 -9.99
C PRO A 1088 -12.57 22.32 -10.85
N LEU A 1089 -13.09 23.47 -11.24
CA LEU A 1089 -12.33 24.55 -11.86
C LEU A 1089 -11.67 25.37 -10.76
N ILE A 1090 -10.35 25.27 -10.64
CA ILE A 1090 -9.56 25.99 -9.62
C ILE A 1090 -8.83 27.13 -10.32
N ASP A 1091 -9.17 28.36 -9.97
CA ASP A 1091 -8.55 29.57 -10.54
C ASP A 1091 -8.02 30.48 -9.45
N PRO A 1092 -6.77 30.31 -9.00
CA PRO A 1092 -6.17 31.18 -7.97
C PRO A 1092 -5.87 32.61 -8.46
N GLN A 1093 -5.94 32.88 -9.76
CA GLN A 1093 -5.59 34.15 -10.39
C GLN A 1093 -4.19 34.66 -10.03
N TYR A 1094 -3.20 33.76 -9.96
CA TYR A 1094 -1.86 34.14 -9.50
C TYR A 1094 -1.23 35.27 -10.32
N LEU A 1095 -0.55 36.18 -9.63
CA LEU A 1095 0.25 37.27 -10.22
C LEU A 1095 -0.55 38.20 -11.14
N THR A 1096 -1.84 38.37 -10.87
CA THR A 1096 -2.72 39.26 -11.65
C THR A 1096 -2.69 40.71 -11.15
N THR A 1097 -2.19 40.95 -9.94
CA THR A 1097 -2.07 42.30 -9.38
C THR A 1097 -0.65 42.87 -9.54
N LYS A 1098 -0.55 44.21 -9.42
CA LYS A 1098 0.74 44.93 -9.46
C LYS A 1098 1.64 44.59 -8.27
N PHE A 1099 1.06 44.40 -7.09
CA PHE A 1099 1.82 44.09 -5.88
C PHE A 1099 2.49 42.71 -6.02
N ASP A 1100 1.75 41.69 -6.43
CA ASP A 1100 2.21 40.30 -6.42
C ASP A 1100 3.43 40.10 -7.35
N ILE A 1101 3.35 40.64 -8.58
CA ILE A 1101 4.47 40.55 -9.52
C ILE A 1101 5.69 41.35 -9.06
N ALA A 1102 5.48 42.54 -8.46
CA ALA A 1102 6.57 43.36 -7.93
C ALA A 1102 7.25 42.69 -6.73
N ALA A 1103 6.47 42.12 -5.81
CA ALA A 1103 7.00 41.40 -4.65
C ALA A 1103 7.85 40.19 -5.05
N MET A 1104 7.38 39.40 -6.02
CA MET A 1104 8.15 38.27 -6.55
C MET A 1104 9.41 38.71 -7.30
N ARG A 1105 9.35 39.81 -8.06
CA ARG A 1105 10.54 40.37 -8.72
C ARG A 1105 11.60 40.80 -7.70
N GLU A 1106 11.19 41.51 -6.65
CA GLU A 1106 12.11 41.95 -5.61
C GLU A 1106 12.66 40.78 -4.78
N SER A 1107 11.88 39.72 -4.56
CA SER A 1107 12.38 38.50 -3.90
C SER A 1107 13.46 37.80 -4.74
N VAL A 1108 13.33 37.76 -6.06
CA VAL A 1108 14.40 37.25 -6.96
C VAL A 1108 15.67 38.11 -6.85
N LYS A 1109 15.54 39.44 -6.78
CA LYS A 1109 16.70 40.33 -6.56
C LYS A 1109 17.35 40.08 -5.20
N ALA A 1110 16.57 39.88 -4.15
CA ALA A 1110 17.06 39.54 -2.82
C ALA A 1110 17.82 38.21 -2.81
N ILE A 1111 17.30 37.18 -3.48
CA ILE A 1111 17.96 35.87 -3.63
C ILE A 1111 19.30 36.00 -4.36
N LYS A 1112 19.40 36.83 -5.40
CA LYS A 1112 20.68 37.07 -6.09
C LYS A 1112 21.70 37.74 -5.18
N ARG A 1113 21.27 38.64 -4.28
CA ARG A 1113 22.15 39.22 -3.25
C ARG A 1113 22.56 38.19 -2.20
N PHE A 1114 21.62 37.37 -1.74
CA PHE A 1114 21.88 36.31 -0.77
C PHE A 1114 22.88 35.27 -1.31
N ALA A 1115 22.66 34.79 -2.53
CA ALA A 1115 23.55 33.86 -3.23
C ALA A 1115 24.94 34.43 -3.51
N GLY A 1116 25.03 35.76 -3.66
CA GLY A 1116 26.27 36.49 -3.92
C GLY A 1116 27.04 36.91 -2.66
N ALA A 1117 26.56 36.57 -1.46
CA ALA A 1117 27.22 36.91 -0.21
C ALA A 1117 28.60 36.22 -0.08
N PRO A 1118 29.57 36.81 0.63
CA PRO A 1118 30.90 36.21 0.82
C PRO A 1118 30.90 34.75 1.30
N ALA A 1119 29.95 34.35 2.15
CA ALA A 1119 29.79 32.97 2.65
C ALA A 1119 29.56 31.90 1.56
N PHE A 1120 29.16 32.31 0.35
CA PHE A 1120 28.92 31.41 -0.79
C PHE A 1120 30.00 31.53 -1.89
N SER A 1121 30.99 32.41 -1.75
CA SER A 1121 31.95 32.76 -2.81
C SER A 1121 32.81 31.58 -3.32
N ASP A 1122 33.07 30.58 -2.48
CA ASP A 1122 33.78 29.35 -2.82
C ASP A 1122 32.85 28.23 -3.32
N TYR A 1123 31.53 28.35 -3.14
CA TYR A 1123 30.56 27.29 -3.40
C TYR A 1123 29.64 27.55 -4.61
N VAL A 1124 29.00 28.73 -4.69
CA VAL A 1124 28.08 29.06 -5.78
C VAL A 1124 28.86 29.42 -7.05
N ILE A 1125 28.56 28.74 -8.15
CA ILE A 1125 29.13 29.03 -9.48
C ILE A 1125 28.35 30.16 -10.14
N GLY A 1126 27.03 30.07 -10.10
CA GLY A 1126 26.12 31.04 -10.70
C GLY A 1126 24.71 30.50 -10.90
N PRO A 1127 23.76 31.35 -11.32
CA PRO A 1127 22.40 30.93 -11.56
C PRO A 1127 22.30 29.96 -12.75
N PHE A 1128 21.45 28.95 -12.62
CA PHE A 1128 21.27 27.86 -13.56
C PHE A 1128 19.92 27.94 -14.29
N GLY A 1129 19.91 27.50 -15.56
CA GLY A 1129 18.70 27.39 -16.37
C GLY A 1129 18.22 28.72 -16.96
N SER A 1130 17.63 28.66 -18.16
CA SER A 1130 16.96 29.80 -18.80
C SER A 1130 15.47 29.81 -18.41
N PRO A 1131 14.85 30.96 -18.12
CA PRO A 1131 15.39 32.33 -18.25
C PRO A 1131 16.07 32.89 -16.98
N PHE A 1132 16.19 32.12 -15.89
CA PHE A 1132 16.72 32.63 -14.62
C PHE A 1132 18.16 33.16 -14.71
N SER A 1133 19.05 32.39 -15.35
CA SER A 1133 20.47 32.72 -15.53
C SER A 1133 20.72 33.96 -16.38
N THR A 1134 19.78 34.30 -17.27
CA THR A 1134 19.91 35.43 -18.19
C THR A 1134 19.09 36.66 -17.77
N ALA A 1135 18.21 36.54 -16.76
CA ALA A 1135 17.36 37.64 -16.31
C ALA A 1135 18.14 38.72 -15.55
N LYS A 1136 18.44 39.85 -16.21
CA LYS A 1136 19.20 40.98 -15.63
C LYS A 1136 18.37 42.23 -15.36
N THR A 1137 17.32 42.43 -16.15
CA THR A 1137 16.40 43.58 -16.04
C THR A 1137 15.10 43.19 -15.33
N ASP A 1138 14.38 44.18 -14.81
CA ASP A 1138 13.08 43.96 -14.15
C ASP A 1138 12.10 43.23 -15.08
N ALA A 1139 12.03 43.61 -16.36
CA ALA A 1139 11.18 42.94 -17.34
C ALA A 1139 11.56 41.46 -17.54
N GLN A 1140 12.85 41.12 -17.59
CA GLN A 1140 13.29 39.73 -17.72
C GLN A 1140 13.04 38.91 -16.46
N ILE A 1141 13.18 39.53 -15.28
CA ILE A 1141 12.87 38.86 -14.00
C ILE A 1141 11.37 38.59 -13.91
N GLU A 1142 10.52 39.54 -14.28
CA GLU A 1142 9.07 39.32 -14.33
C GLU A 1142 8.70 38.24 -15.35
N ASP A 1143 9.34 38.23 -16.52
CA ASP A 1143 9.14 37.19 -17.52
C ASP A 1143 9.47 35.78 -17.00
N TYR A 1144 10.56 35.66 -16.23
CA TYR A 1144 10.97 34.46 -15.51
C TYR A 1144 9.95 34.06 -14.43
N VAL A 1145 9.57 35.00 -13.56
CA VAL A 1145 8.56 34.80 -12.50
C VAL A 1145 7.27 34.25 -13.12
N ARG A 1146 6.72 34.93 -14.12
CA ARG A 1146 5.48 34.47 -14.80
C ARG A 1146 5.65 33.13 -15.51
N GLY A 1147 6.86 32.82 -15.98
CA GLY A 1147 7.20 31.60 -16.71
C GLY A 1147 7.42 30.36 -15.84
N LEU A 1148 7.80 30.50 -14.56
CA LEU A 1148 8.17 29.36 -13.71
C LEU A 1148 7.49 29.31 -12.33
N THR A 1149 6.86 30.38 -11.84
CA THR A 1149 6.13 30.32 -10.55
C THR A 1149 4.99 29.29 -10.59
N THR A 1150 4.76 28.60 -9.49
CA THR A 1150 3.65 27.65 -9.26
C THR A 1150 3.03 27.93 -7.88
N THR A 1151 2.29 27.00 -7.31
CA THR A 1151 1.73 27.04 -5.95
C THR A 1151 2.70 26.40 -4.94
N ILE A 1152 2.69 26.86 -3.67
CA ILE A 1152 3.26 26.11 -2.53
C ILE A 1152 2.18 25.36 -1.73
N PHE A 1153 0.98 25.28 -2.28
CA PHE A 1153 -0.10 24.40 -1.85
C PHE A 1153 -0.77 24.77 -0.50
N HIS A 1154 -0.94 26.07 -0.26
CA HIS A 1154 -1.55 26.68 0.94
C HIS A 1154 -2.91 27.39 0.66
N PRO A 1155 -3.87 26.76 -0.05
CA PRO A 1155 -5.15 27.40 -0.33
C PRO A 1155 -5.95 27.63 0.94
N VAL A 1156 -6.58 28.81 1.03
CA VAL A 1156 -7.58 29.18 2.03
C VAL A 1156 -8.68 30.06 1.42
N GLY A 1157 -9.68 30.44 2.22
CA GLY A 1157 -10.61 31.54 1.89
C GLY A 1157 -11.90 31.14 1.18
N THR A 1158 -11.96 29.95 0.60
CA THR A 1158 -13.11 29.48 -0.19
C THR A 1158 -14.40 29.26 0.61
N ALA A 1159 -14.33 29.30 1.93
CA ALA A 1159 -15.49 29.34 2.82
C ALA A 1159 -15.27 30.35 3.97
N SER A 1160 -14.81 31.56 3.61
CA SER A 1160 -14.32 32.58 4.55
C SER A 1160 -15.25 32.87 5.75
N MET A 1161 -14.63 33.00 6.92
CA MET A 1161 -15.24 33.47 8.15
C MET A 1161 -15.53 34.96 8.12
N SER A 1162 -16.64 35.38 8.73
CA SER A 1162 -17.04 36.79 8.83
C SER A 1162 -17.96 37.00 10.06
N PRO A 1163 -18.29 38.24 10.44
CA PRO A 1163 -19.12 38.52 11.60
C PRO A 1163 -20.50 37.88 11.50
N GLN A 1164 -21.08 37.49 12.64
CA GLN A 1164 -22.37 36.78 12.72
C GLN A 1164 -23.46 37.45 11.86
N ASN A 1165 -23.58 38.77 11.97
CA ASN A 1165 -24.62 39.56 11.30
C ASN A 1165 -24.22 40.04 9.88
N SER A 1166 -23.05 39.63 9.38
CA SER A 1166 -22.63 39.95 8.01
C SER A 1166 -23.48 39.20 6.99
N LYS A 1167 -23.80 39.89 5.89
CA LYS A 1167 -24.44 39.31 4.70
C LYS A 1167 -23.44 38.67 3.74
N THR A 1168 -22.14 38.93 3.93
CA THR A 1168 -21.04 38.32 3.19
C THR A 1168 -20.34 37.26 4.04
N GLY A 1169 -19.49 36.45 3.41
CA GLY A 1169 -18.81 35.31 4.00
C GLY A 1169 -19.67 34.04 3.98
N VAL A 1170 -19.05 32.93 4.38
CA VAL A 1170 -19.67 31.61 4.35
C VAL A 1170 -19.94 31.09 5.75
N VAL A 1171 -19.00 31.28 6.68
CA VAL A 1171 -19.17 30.87 8.08
C VAL A 1171 -19.21 32.07 9.02
N ASN A 1172 -19.90 31.86 10.13
CA ASN A 1172 -19.89 32.73 11.30
C ASN A 1172 -18.58 32.57 12.09
N PRO A 1173 -18.31 33.42 13.10
CA PRO A 1173 -17.08 33.31 13.90
C PRO A 1173 -16.99 32.01 14.70
N ASP A 1174 -18.13 31.41 15.00
CA ASP A 1174 -18.23 30.08 15.57
C ASP A 1174 -18.17 28.98 14.49
N LEU A 1175 -17.81 29.26 13.25
CA LEU A 1175 -17.67 28.30 12.13
C LEU A 1175 -18.97 27.68 11.60
N THR A 1176 -20.13 28.03 12.15
CA THR A 1176 -21.43 27.59 11.60
C THR A 1176 -21.68 28.22 10.23
N VAL A 1177 -22.27 27.46 9.30
CA VAL A 1177 -22.56 27.98 7.95
C VAL A 1177 -23.73 28.96 8.00
N LYS A 1178 -23.56 30.14 7.38
CA LYS A 1178 -24.59 31.19 7.39
C LYS A 1178 -25.90 30.72 6.74
N GLY A 1179 -27.02 30.99 7.40
CA GLY A 1179 -28.36 30.60 6.94
C GLY A 1179 -28.67 29.11 7.08
N ILE A 1180 -27.78 28.33 7.68
CA ILE A 1180 -27.90 26.87 7.81
C ILE A 1180 -27.76 26.45 9.28
N GLU A 1181 -28.53 25.43 9.65
CA GLU A 1181 -28.42 24.74 10.95
C GLU A 1181 -27.91 23.32 10.78
N GLY A 1182 -27.13 22.86 11.76
CA GLY A 1182 -26.58 21.50 11.77
C GLY A 1182 -25.37 21.31 10.86
N LEU A 1183 -24.77 22.37 10.33
CA LEU A 1183 -23.61 22.33 9.45
C LEU A 1183 -22.54 23.32 9.87
N ARG A 1184 -21.30 22.83 9.98
CA ARG A 1184 -20.10 23.60 10.33
C ARG A 1184 -18.98 23.29 9.36
N ILE A 1185 -18.06 24.24 9.16
CA ILE A 1185 -16.86 24.03 8.33
C ILE A 1185 -15.63 24.21 9.21
N VAL A 1186 -14.78 23.19 9.26
CA VAL A 1186 -13.55 23.19 10.05
C VAL A 1186 -12.42 22.66 9.18
N ASP A 1187 -11.85 23.56 8.39
CA ASP A 1187 -10.63 23.35 7.62
C ASP A 1187 -10.07 24.71 7.14
N ALA A 1188 -9.00 24.68 6.35
CA ALA A 1188 -8.30 25.86 5.83
C ALA A 1188 -9.20 26.83 5.03
N SER A 1189 -10.34 26.39 4.49
CA SER A 1189 -11.25 27.22 3.69
C SER A 1189 -11.80 28.43 4.45
N VAL A 1190 -11.84 28.37 5.78
CA VAL A 1190 -12.48 29.41 6.61
C VAL A 1190 -11.59 30.62 6.87
N PHE A 1191 -10.28 30.53 6.65
CA PHE A 1191 -9.39 31.67 6.83
C PHE A 1191 -9.63 32.71 5.72
N PRO A 1192 -10.03 33.95 6.02
CA PRO A 1192 -10.29 34.98 4.99
C PRO A 1192 -9.03 35.49 4.29
N PHE A 1193 -7.86 35.22 4.88
CA PHE A 1193 -6.55 35.56 4.36
C PHE A 1193 -5.63 34.38 4.61
N VAL A 1194 -4.72 34.11 3.67
CA VAL A 1194 -3.66 33.13 3.92
C VAL A 1194 -2.78 33.65 5.07
N PRO A 1195 -2.58 32.87 6.15
CA PRO A 1195 -1.70 33.27 7.25
C PRO A 1195 -0.27 33.44 6.77
N SER A 1196 0.54 34.24 7.46
CA SER A 1196 1.93 34.50 7.05
C SER A 1196 2.89 33.35 7.37
N THR A 1197 2.55 32.14 6.93
CA THR A 1197 3.24 30.89 7.25
C THR A 1197 2.77 29.69 6.39
N HIS A 1198 3.36 28.51 6.59
CA HIS A 1198 2.83 27.24 6.07
C HIS A 1198 1.58 26.83 6.85
N THR A 1199 0.54 26.37 6.14
CA THR A 1199 -0.82 26.39 6.72
C THR A 1199 -1.16 25.27 7.71
N GLN A 1200 -0.33 24.25 7.91
CA GLN A 1200 -0.74 23.13 8.77
C GLN A 1200 -0.91 23.52 10.23
N GLY A 1201 0.00 24.31 10.81
CA GLY A 1201 -0.09 24.75 12.20
C GLY A 1201 -1.30 25.63 12.47
N PRO A 1202 -1.59 26.67 11.65
CA PRO A 1202 -2.83 27.43 11.78
C PRO A 1202 -4.09 26.56 11.69
N VAL A 1203 -4.12 25.56 10.80
CA VAL A 1203 -5.24 24.63 10.66
C VAL A 1203 -5.42 23.74 11.90
N TYR A 1204 -4.33 23.30 12.54
CA TYR A 1204 -4.41 22.60 13.81
C TYR A 1204 -4.97 23.48 14.94
N LEU A 1205 -4.49 24.72 15.08
CA LEU A 1205 -5.00 25.65 16.11
C LEU A 1205 -6.48 26.01 15.88
N LEU A 1206 -6.87 26.20 14.61
CA LEU A 1206 -8.25 26.36 14.19
C LEU A 1206 -9.11 25.18 14.65
N ALA A 1207 -8.66 23.95 14.39
CA ALA A 1207 -9.41 22.74 14.72
C ALA A 1207 -9.50 22.49 16.24
N GLU A 1208 -8.44 22.77 16.99
CA GLU A 1208 -8.47 22.68 18.46
C GLU A 1208 -9.47 23.67 19.06
N ARG A 1209 -9.49 24.92 18.58
CA ARG A 1209 -10.49 25.89 19.02
C ARG A 1209 -11.90 25.50 18.58
N ALA A 1210 -12.06 25.02 17.35
CA ALA A 1210 -13.34 24.58 16.83
C ALA A 1210 -13.94 23.44 17.67
N ALA A 1211 -13.13 22.49 18.13
CA ALA A 1211 -13.58 21.44 19.04
C ALA A 1211 -14.15 22.02 20.34
N ASP A 1212 -13.52 23.03 20.93
CA ASP A 1212 -14.04 23.69 22.13
C ASP A 1212 -15.35 24.44 21.86
N LEU A 1213 -15.47 25.13 20.72
CA LEU A 1213 -16.70 25.83 20.32
C LEU A 1213 -17.88 24.86 20.13
N ILE A 1214 -17.63 23.70 19.52
CA ILE A 1214 -18.64 22.64 19.33
C ILE A 1214 -19.08 22.10 20.70
N LYS A 1215 -18.12 21.73 21.56
CA LYS A 1215 -18.41 21.23 22.92
C LYS A 1215 -19.16 22.23 23.80
N GLN A 1216 -18.94 23.53 23.61
CA GLN A 1216 -19.66 24.58 24.35
C GLN A 1216 -21.11 24.70 23.88
N SER A 1217 -21.34 24.59 22.57
CA SER A 1217 -22.69 24.65 21.97
C SER A 1217 -23.57 23.48 22.43
N ASP A 1218 -22.97 22.33 22.73
CA ASP A 1218 -23.64 21.11 23.21
C ASP A 1218 -24.06 21.12 24.68
N LYS A 1219 -23.55 22.05 25.49
CA LYS A 1219 -23.86 22.17 26.93
C LYS A 1219 -25.09 23.04 27.19
N ILE A 1220 -25.69 23.61 26.14
CA ILE A 1220 -26.87 24.47 26.14
C ILE A 1220 -28.00 23.69 25.48
#